data_AF-A0A3M7GSL4-F1
#
_entry.id   AF-A0A3M7GSL4-F1
#
_cell.length_a   1.000
_cell.length_b   1.000
_cell.length_c   1.000
_cell.angle_alpha   90.00
_cell.angle_beta   90.00
_cell.angle_gamma   90.00
#
_symmetry.space_group_name_H-M   'P 1'
#
loop_
_entity.id
_entity.type
_entity.pdbx_description
1 polymer ?
#
loop_
_entity_poly.entity_id
_entity_poly.type
_entity_poly.pdbx_seq_one_letter_code
_entity_poly.pdbx_strand_id
1 'polypeptide(L)'
;MELNGHYFFDARSYSICFRKSVVAPCYFRMVLWQHGSYQHSVTSSKANSLVPHLLTRKFLIPLSTEVVRAYSTTVHLTLSKAEEFRDSYSKIKMRTTIVTALLGAVSLVSSITVPPYTGTIIKGQQFPSLIDVTLEDLSTGLESGLFTSVDLVTAYMDRINEINSTLHLVTELNPDALSIASQADAMRANGTVVGPLHGIPILIKNNIATADAMNNTAGSFSLVGSEVPRDSTMAANLRKAGAVILGKTNLSQWANYRSDNSSNGWSAYGGQTYAAYYPGQDPSGSSSGSGVASSIGLSLAALGTETSGSILSPSDVNNLVGIKPTVGLTSRYLVIPISEHQDTIGPMARTVKDAAYVLQALAGPDQYDNYTSAIPWANDTSAKPDYVAACDYNSLAGKRIGVARNVLEIWGRYTDAPVLDAFEEAVSQIEAAGATIVDANFTAFEAWQEDGNGTLVLQADFLSNLANYLSELTENPYGIENLAEERNFTQSFPAEAYPSRDTAVWDSALEQGWNNTSPKFWPAYQQNLYYGGEGGILGALARTNTSAVLLPTQLSPSIPALVGSPVITVPMGFYPANWTVTMNARGNLVSTGPHVPFGLSFMGAKWSEADLIGFAYAYEQRTRHREEVQPYLVPNIELADVVGAS
;
A
#
# COMPACT_ATOMS: atom_id res chain seq x y z
N MET A 1 0.55 -48.48 -24.63
CA MET A 1 -0.48 -49.35 -25.21
C MET A 1 -1.14 -48.56 -26.31
N GLU A 2 -0.74 -48.81 -27.55
CA GLU A 2 -1.32 -48.21 -28.75
C GLU A 2 -2.75 -48.70 -28.96
N LEU A 3 -3.64 -47.84 -29.44
CA LEU A 3 -4.73 -48.24 -30.35
C LEU A 3 -5.02 -47.08 -31.30
N ASN A 4 -4.68 -47.32 -32.57
CA ASN A 4 -5.03 -46.53 -33.74
C ASN A 4 -6.53 -46.70 -34.10
N GLY A 5 -7.13 -45.65 -34.66
CA GLY A 5 -8.44 -45.72 -35.32
C GLY A 5 -8.65 -44.51 -36.23
N HIS A 6 -8.62 -44.76 -37.54
CA HIS A 6 -8.56 -43.78 -38.62
C HIS A 6 -9.92 -43.60 -39.33
N TYR A 7 -10.16 -42.37 -39.79
CA TYR A 7 -11.02 -41.87 -40.91
C TYR A 7 -12.56 -42.02 -40.87
N PHE A 8 -13.26 -40.88 -41.06
CA PHE A 8 -13.99 -40.57 -42.31
C PHE A 8 -14.32 -39.07 -42.42
N PHE A 9 -14.19 -38.53 -43.64
CA PHE A 9 -14.54 -37.17 -44.07
C PHE A 9 -16.04 -37.08 -44.43
N ASP A 10 -16.67 -35.93 -44.15
CA ASP A 10 -17.78 -35.40 -44.96
C ASP A 10 -17.61 -33.87 -45.13
N ALA A 11 -17.83 -33.40 -46.35
CA ALA A 11 -17.64 -32.03 -46.80
C ALA A 11 -18.80 -31.62 -47.72
N ARG A 12 -19.59 -30.61 -47.32
CA ARG A 12 -20.35 -29.69 -48.20
C ARG A 12 -20.48 -28.34 -47.47
N SER A 13 -19.72 -27.31 -47.84
CA SER A 13 -19.98 -26.32 -48.91
C SER A 13 -21.05 -25.27 -48.56
N TYR A 14 -20.60 -24.07 -48.19
CA TYR A 14 -21.14 -22.78 -48.66
C TYR A 14 -19.95 -21.83 -48.93
N SER A 15 -19.94 -21.22 -50.11
CA SER A 15 -18.99 -20.18 -50.56
C SER A 15 -19.74 -18.88 -50.87
N ILE A 16 -19.06 -17.75 -50.66
CA ILE A 16 -18.98 -16.48 -51.46
C ILE A 16 -18.26 -15.44 -50.54
N CYS A 17 -16.95 -15.18 -50.69
CA CYS A 17 -16.25 -14.13 -51.48
C CYS A 17 -16.73 -12.67 -51.24
N PHE A 18 -15.91 -11.68 -50.81
CA PHE A 18 -14.76 -11.08 -51.54
C PHE A 18 -13.76 -10.29 -50.65
N ARG A 19 -12.45 -10.54 -50.86
CA ARG A 19 -11.21 -9.70 -51.01
C ARG A 19 -11.07 -8.35 -50.23
N LYS A 20 -9.90 -7.92 -49.72
CA LYS A 20 -8.52 -7.83 -50.31
C LYS A 20 -7.42 -7.68 -49.22
N SER A 21 -6.30 -8.41 -49.41
CA SER A 21 -4.86 -7.98 -49.42
C SER A 21 -4.33 -7.03 -48.32
N VAL A 22 -3.22 -7.25 -47.59
CA VAL A 22 -1.80 -7.35 -48.03
C VAL A 22 -0.88 -7.66 -46.81
N VAL A 23 0.03 -8.63 -46.99
CA VAL A 23 1.42 -8.81 -46.44
C VAL A 23 1.70 -8.67 -44.92
N ALA A 24 2.14 -9.78 -44.33
CA ALA A 24 2.83 -9.87 -43.05
C ALA A 24 4.36 -9.98 -43.23
N PRO A 25 5.19 -9.40 -42.33
CA PRO A 25 6.56 -9.84 -42.13
C PRO A 25 6.66 -10.83 -40.96
N CYS A 26 7.22 -12.00 -41.24
CA CYS A 26 7.69 -12.97 -40.25
C CYS A 26 8.83 -12.36 -39.42
N TYR A 27 8.70 -12.37 -38.09
CA TYR A 27 9.83 -12.21 -37.18
C TYR A 27 10.09 -13.55 -36.46
N PHE A 28 11.21 -14.18 -36.80
CA PHE A 28 11.84 -15.20 -35.98
C PHE A 28 12.41 -14.50 -34.73
N ARG A 29 11.93 -14.87 -33.54
CA ARG A 29 12.57 -14.48 -32.27
C ARG A 29 13.20 -15.73 -31.67
N MET A 30 14.52 -15.81 -31.81
CA MET A 30 15.36 -16.80 -31.15
C MET A 30 15.52 -16.37 -29.69
N VAL A 31 14.99 -17.17 -28.76
CA VAL A 31 15.15 -16.97 -27.32
C VAL A 31 16.48 -17.59 -26.93
N LEU A 32 17.46 -16.75 -26.61
CA LEU A 32 18.68 -17.15 -25.91
C LEU A 32 18.55 -16.70 -24.46
N TRP A 33 18.43 -17.68 -23.58
CA TRP A 33 18.59 -17.57 -22.14
C TRP A 33 20.03 -17.16 -21.83
N GLN A 34 20.22 -16.10 -21.05
CA GLN A 34 21.51 -15.85 -20.41
C GLN A 34 21.30 -15.28 -19.01
N HIS A 35 21.77 -16.04 -18.02
CA HIS A 35 21.93 -15.67 -16.62
C HIS A 35 22.78 -14.39 -16.50
N GLY A 36 22.25 -13.37 -15.82
CA GLY A 36 22.97 -12.17 -15.45
C GLY A 36 23.50 -12.25 -14.03
N SER A 37 24.77 -12.60 -13.88
CA SER A 37 25.55 -12.42 -12.65
C SER A 37 26.24 -11.05 -12.69
N TYR A 38 26.16 -10.36 -11.56
CA TYR A 38 26.99 -9.24 -11.08
C TYR A 38 28.30 -8.95 -11.82
N GLN A 39 28.51 -7.67 -12.20
CA GLN A 39 29.85 -7.07 -12.18
C GLN A 39 29.81 -5.59 -11.79
N HIS A 40 30.62 -5.27 -10.76
CA HIS A 40 31.03 -3.94 -10.33
C HIS A 40 31.84 -3.21 -11.42
N SER A 41 31.57 -1.92 -11.59
CA SER A 41 32.47 -0.98 -12.26
C SER A 41 33.22 -0.14 -11.21
N VAL A 42 34.52 -0.36 -11.07
CA VAL A 42 35.44 0.54 -10.35
C VAL A 42 36.17 1.39 -11.39
N THR A 43 36.00 2.71 -11.29
CA THR A 43 36.74 3.69 -12.08
C THR A 43 38.13 3.93 -11.48
N SER A 44 39.13 3.94 -12.36
CA SER A 44 40.56 4.15 -12.09
C SER A 44 40.94 5.59 -11.73
N SER A 45 41.87 5.78 -10.79
CA SER A 45 43.03 6.67 -10.99
C SER A 45 44.16 6.39 -10.00
N LYS A 46 45.34 6.02 -10.52
CA LYS A 46 46.68 6.55 -10.17
C LYS A 46 47.78 5.61 -10.67
N ALA A 47 48.70 6.19 -11.43
CA ALA A 47 49.89 5.58 -11.99
C ALA A 47 51.03 5.48 -10.97
N ASN A 48 51.82 4.39 -11.01
CA ASN A 48 53.25 4.46 -11.36
C ASN A 48 53.96 3.08 -11.25
N SER A 49 54.76 2.82 -12.30
CA SER A 49 56.04 2.09 -12.34
C SER A 49 56.16 0.67 -11.77
N LEU A 50 56.30 -0.34 -12.64
CA LEU A 50 57.54 -1.14 -12.85
C LEU A 50 57.26 -2.34 -13.78
N VAL A 51 58.24 -2.64 -14.64
CA VAL A 51 58.35 -3.71 -15.67
C VAL A 51 59.75 -4.34 -15.44
N PRO A 52 60.16 -5.55 -15.92
CA PRO A 52 59.50 -6.68 -16.62
C PRO A 52 59.79 -8.10 -16.03
N HIS A 53 59.04 -9.12 -16.49
CA HIS A 53 59.55 -10.38 -17.12
C HIS A 53 58.38 -11.33 -17.42
N LEU A 54 57.94 -11.49 -18.69
CA LEU A 54 58.34 -12.54 -19.64
C LEU A 54 58.19 -13.98 -19.11
N LEU A 55 57.22 -14.74 -19.63
CA LEU A 55 57.44 -15.97 -20.40
C LEU A 55 56.13 -16.53 -20.99
N THR A 56 55.97 -16.29 -22.30
CA THR A 56 55.58 -17.25 -23.34
C THR A 56 54.54 -18.35 -23.06
N ARG A 57 53.45 -18.36 -23.84
CA ARG A 57 53.23 -19.39 -24.89
C ARG A 57 52.17 -18.94 -25.90
N LYS A 58 52.58 -18.94 -27.17
CA LYS A 58 51.78 -18.71 -28.37
C LYS A 58 50.93 -19.95 -28.67
N PHE A 59 49.69 -19.75 -29.10
CA PHE A 59 49.06 -20.59 -30.12
C PHE A 59 48.45 -19.66 -31.17
N LEU A 60 49.01 -19.73 -32.38
CA LEU A 60 48.51 -19.11 -33.60
C LEU A 60 47.73 -20.19 -34.37
N ILE A 61 46.49 -19.88 -34.75
CA ILE A 61 45.76 -20.55 -35.84
C ILE A 61 45.51 -19.45 -36.88
N PRO A 62 45.86 -19.65 -38.18
CA PRO A 62 45.74 -18.60 -39.19
C PRO A 62 44.33 -18.58 -39.76
N LEU A 63 43.73 -17.38 -39.86
CA LEU A 63 42.56 -17.12 -40.69
C LEU A 63 42.99 -16.35 -41.94
N SER A 64 42.46 -16.81 -43.06
CA SER A 64 42.80 -16.47 -44.43
C SER A 64 42.41 -15.06 -44.86
N THR A 65 43.21 -14.54 -45.79
CA THR A 65 43.27 -13.20 -46.38
C THR A 65 42.13 -12.81 -47.32
N GLU A 66 40.87 -13.05 -46.95
CA GLU A 66 39.72 -12.74 -47.84
C GLU A 66 38.56 -11.95 -47.22
N VAL A 67 38.83 -11.15 -46.17
CA VAL A 67 37.90 -10.08 -45.73
C VAL A 67 38.57 -8.68 -45.71
N VAL A 68 39.87 -8.61 -46.00
CA VAL A 68 40.66 -7.35 -46.08
C VAL A 68 40.41 -6.57 -47.40
N ARG A 69 39.42 -6.96 -48.22
CA ARG A 69 39.04 -6.24 -49.46
C ARG A 69 37.64 -5.62 -49.48
N ALA A 70 36.90 -5.65 -48.37
CA ALA A 70 35.59 -5.00 -48.26
C ALA A 70 35.56 -3.79 -47.29
N TYR A 71 36.69 -3.45 -46.66
CA TYR A 71 36.79 -2.34 -45.68
C TYR A 71 37.48 -1.06 -46.20
N SER A 72 37.87 -1.01 -47.48
CA SER A 72 38.59 0.14 -48.05
C SER A 72 37.73 1.03 -48.98
N THR A 73 36.42 0.79 -49.08
CA THR A 73 35.53 1.56 -49.99
C THR A 73 34.35 2.22 -49.27
N THR A 74 34.18 1.99 -47.97
CA THR A 74 33.12 2.62 -47.15
C THR A 74 33.63 3.76 -46.26
N VAL A 75 34.96 3.93 -46.13
CA VAL A 75 35.58 5.00 -45.33
C VAL A 75 35.85 6.28 -46.15
N HIS A 76 35.59 6.27 -47.47
CA HIS A 76 35.72 7.46 -48.33
C HIS A 76 34.40 8.11 -48.75
N LEU A 77 33.26 7.69 -48.19
CA LEU A 77 31.92 8.27 -48.49
C LEU A 77 31.18 8.83 -47.27
N THR A 78 31.82 8.89 -46.10
CA THR A 78 31.26 9.51 -44.87
C THR A 78 32.12 10.65 -44.31
N LEU A 79 33.15 11.08 -45.05
CA LEU A 79 33.98 12.25 -44.74
C LEU A 79 33.74 13.47 -45.64
N SER A 80 32.81 13.41 -46.61
CA SER A 80 32.38 14.59 -47.41
C SER A 80 31.02 15.16 -47.03
N LYS A 81 30.39 14.68 -45.94
CA LYS A 81 29.13 15.24 -45.38
C LYS A 81 29.29 15.84 -43.97
N ALA A 82 30.50 15.86 -43.42
CA ALA A 82 30.81 16.46 -42.12
C ALA A 82 31.38 17.90 -42.21
N GLU A 83 31.63 18.42 -43.42
CA GLU A 83 32.12 19.78 -43.64
C GLU A 83 31.03 20.77 -44.12
N GLU A 84 29.85 20.29 -44.51
CA GLU A 84 28.70 21.16 -44.88
C GLU A 84 27.78 21.57 -43.71
N PHE A 85 27.96 21.00 -42.51
CA PHE A 85 27.16 21.37 -41.33
C PHE A 85 27.85 22.35 -40.37
N ARG A 86 29.11 22.69 -40.65
CA ARG A 86 29.92 23.58 -39.79
C ARG A 86 29.93 25.05 -40.26
N ASP A 87 29.35 25.34 -41.43
CA ASP A 87 29.35 26.67 -42.05
C ASP A 87 27.99 27.40 -42.02
N SER A 88 26.96 26.80 -41.41
CA SER A 88 25.62 27.40 -41.27
C SER A 88 25.30 27.96 -39.87
N TYR A 89 26.30 28.00 -38.96
CA TYR A 89 26.14 28.48 -37.57
C TYR A 89 26.85 29.81 -37.25
N SER A 90 27.45 30.47 -38.24
CA SER A 90 28.21 31.73 -38.03
C SER A 90 27.57 32.98 -38.67
N LYS A 91 26.36 32.89 -39.25
CA LYS A 91 25.70 33.99 -39.98
C LYS A 91 24.38 34.53 -39.41
N ILE A 92 23.97 34.16 -38.20
CA ILE A 92 22.81 34.78 -37.52
C ILE A 92 23.20 35.23 -36.11
N LYS A 93 24.10 36.21 -36.04
CA LYS A 93 24.30 37.07 -34.86
C LYS A 93 24.90 38.39 -35.33
N MET A 94 24.05 39.30 -35.82
CA MET A 94 24.17 40.75 -35.63
C MET A 94 23.14 41.47 -36.49
N ARG A 95 22.48 42.47 -35.87
CA ARG A 95 21.43 43.38 -36.40
C ARG A 95 20.05 42.71 -36.29
N THR A 96 19.11 43.16 -35.46
CA THR A 96 18.69 44.56 -35.30
C THR A 96 17.96 44.76 -33.96
N THR A 97 18.37 45.80 -33.23
CA THR A 97 17.70 46.46 -32.11
C THR A 97 16.35 47.05 -32.57
N ILE A 98 15.39 47.18 -31.64
CA ILE A 98 14.11 47.94 -31.75
C ILE A 98 12.93 47.15 -32.36
N VAL A 99 12.25 46.37 -31.51
CA VAL A 99 10.78 46.41 -31.38
C VAL A 99 10.46 46.31 -29.89
N THR A 100 10.40 47.47 -29.25
CA THR A 100 9.85 47.66 -27.90
C THR A 100 8.34 47.88 -28.04
N ALA A 101 7.57 47.34 -27.09
CA ALA A 101 6.16 47.64 -26.82
C ALA A 101 5.13 47.14 -27.85
N LEU A 102 4.58 45.95 -27.61
CA LEU A 102 3.15 45.61 -27.62
C LEU A 102 3.00 44.08 -27.71
N LEU A 103 3.02 43.43 -26.54
CA LEU A 103 2.34 42.18 -26.17
C LEU A 103 2.80 41.78 -24.76
N GLY A 104 2.72 42.75 -23.84
CA GLY A 104 2.63 42.47 -22.42
C GLY A 104 1.15 42.39 -22.08
N ALA A 105 0.60 41.18 -22.06
CA ALA A 105 -0.68 40.87 -21.43
C ALA A 105 -0.84 39.35 -21.30
N VAL A 106 -0.75 38.90 -20.05
CA VAL A 106 -1.37 37.68 -19.51
C VAL A 106 -0.77 36.34 -19.98
N SER A 107 0.23 35.91 -19.23
CA SER A 107 0.26 34.53 -18.74
C SER A 107 0.63 34.57 -17.26
N LEU A 108 -0.20 35.25 -16.47
CA LEU A 108 -0.42 34.77 -15.10
C LEU A 108 -1.04 33.39 -15.28
N VAL A 109 -0.23 32.34 -15.17
CA VAL A 109 -0.76 31.10 -14.61
C VAL A 109 -0.99 31.48 -13.16
N SER A 110 -2.18 32.01 -12.89
CA SER A 110 -2.73 31.98 -11.56
C SER A 110 -2.57 30.54 -11.14
N SER A 111 -1.71 30.27 -10.16
CA SER A 111 -1.90 29.13 -9.29
C SER A 111 -3.36 29.25 -8.88
N ILE A 112 -4.22 28.42 -9.47
CA ILE A 112 -5.55 28.23 -8.94
C ILE A 112 -5.25 27.55 -7.61
N THR A 113 -5.04 28.36 -6.57
CA THR A 113 -5.34 27.95 -5.22
C THR A 113 -6.82 27.63 -5.30
N VAL A 114 -7.14 26.35 -5.56
CA VAL A 114 -8.47 25.83 -5.30
C VAL A 114 -8.72 26.24 -3.85
N PRO A 115 -9.74 27.06 -3.57
CA PRO A 115 -10.07 27.36 -2.18
C PRO A 115 -10.15 26.01 -1.46
N PRO A 116 -9.57 25.86 -0.26
CA PRO A 116 -9.84 24.66 0.54
C PRO A 116 -11.35 24.46 0.52
N TYR A 117 -11.83 23.24 0.26
CA TYR A 117 -13.26 22.96 0.12
C TYR A 117 -13.99 23.68 1.26
N THR A 118 -14.60 24.80 0.92
CA THR A 118 -15.13 25.71 1.93
C THR A 118 -16.25 24.94 2.56
N GLY A 119 -16.20 24.75 3.89
CA GLY A 119 -17.19 23.96 4.60
C GLY A 119 -18.62 24.25 4.13
N THR A 120 -19.47 23.25 4.19
CA THR A 120 -20.83 23.35 3.71
C THR A 120 -21.75 24.03 4.75
N ILE A 121 -22.90 24.52 4.33
CA ILE A 121 -23.90 25.11 5.23
C ILE A 121 -25.05 24.11 5.41
N ILE A 122 -25.21 23.58 6.61
CA ILE A 122 -26.28 22.65 6.98
C ILE A 122 -27.18 23.34 7.99
N LYS A 123 -28.46 23.49 7.67
CA LYS A 123 -29.46 24.16 8.53
C LYS A 123 -28.98 25.54 9.05
N GLY A 124 -28.27 26.29 8.21
CA GLY A 124 -27.75 27.63 8.54
C GLY A 124 -26.47 27.65 9.40
N GLN A 125 -25.85 26.49 9.66
CA GLN A 125 -24.58 26.38 10.39
C GLN A 125 -23.46 25.90 9.47
N GLN A 126 -22.27 26.46 9.66
CA GLN A 126 -21.06 26.04 8.95
C GLN A 126 -20.64 24.65 9.43
N PHE A 127 -20.37 23.73 8.52
CA PHE A 127 -19.90 22.38 8.80
C PHE A 127 -18.71 22.03 7.88
N PRO A 128 -17.67 21.31 8.35
CA PRO A 128 -16.54 20.92 7.51
C PRO A 128 -16.95 20.08 6.29
N SER A 129 -16.18 20.13 5.21
CA SER A 129 -16.34 19.21 4.07
C SER A 129 -16.02 17.77 4.49
N LEU A 130 -16.69 16.80 3.86
CA LEU A 130 -16.48 15.38 4.13
C LEU A 130 -15.05 14.87 3.87
N ILE A 131 -14.22 15.60 3.12
CA ILE A 131 -12.80 15.27 2.96
C ILE A 131 -11.92 15.67 4.16
N ASP A 132 -12.39 16.61 4.99
CA ASP A 132 -11.64 17.18 6.13
C ASP A 132 -12.33 16.94 7.48
N VAL A 133 -13.58 16.47 7.49
CA VAL A 133 -14.36 16.25 8.70
C VAL A 133 -13.72 15.19 9.61
N THR A 134 -13.67 15.50 10.91
CA THR A 134 -13.20 14.59 11.97
C THR A 134 -14.36 13.82 12.59
N LEU A 135 -14.07 12.78 13.39
CA LEU A 135 -15.11 12.10 14.16
C LEU A 135 -15.83 13.06 15.11
N GLU A 136 -15.10 13.95 15.78
CA GLU A 136 -15.69 14.88 16.76
C GLU A 136 -16.68 15.85 16.10
N ASP A 137 -16.38 16.30 14.87
CA ASP A 137 -17.30 17.10 14.06
C ASP A 137 -18.56 16.30 13.70
N LEU A 138 -18.40 15.05 13.23
CA LEU A 138 -19.53 14.18 12.87
C LEU A 138 -20.41 13.87 14.08
N SER A 139 -19.82 13.53 15.23
CA SER A 139 -20.55 13.28 16.48
C SER A 139 -21.33 14.54 16.91
N THR A 140 -20.69 15.71 16.89
CA THR A 140 -21.35 16.99 17.20
C THR A 140 -22.50 17.29 16.25
N GLY A 141 -22.33 17.05 14.95
CA GLY A 141 -23.37 17.23 13.94
C GLY A 141 -24.59 16.32 14.16
N LEU A 142 -24.36 15.05 14.49
CA LEU A 142 -25.42 14.08 14.81
C LEU A 142 -26.13 14.43 16.13
N GLU A 143 -25.39 14.81 17.16
CA GLU A 143 -25.94 15.15 18.49
C GLU A 143 -26.78 16.44 18.46
N SER A 144 -26.35 17.43 17.70
CA SER A 144 -27.07 18.69 17.51
C SER A 144 -28.23 18.57 16.50
N GLY A 145 -28.36 17.42 15.83
CA GLY A 145 -29.39 17.17 14.83
C GLY A 145 -29.21 18.01 13.55
N LEU A 146 -27.98 18.42 13.22
CA LEU A 146 -27.69 19.04 11.93
C LEU A 146 -28.04 18.10 10.77
N PHE A 147 -27.71 16.83 10.93
CA PHE A 147 -28.02 15.73 10.02
C PHE A 147 -28.23 14.43 10.83
N THR A 148 -28.72 13.40 10.17
CA THR A 148 -28.92 12.05 10.71
C THR A 148 -27.85 11.09 10.21
N SER A 149 -27.75 9.90 10.80
CA SER A 149 -26.86 8.83 10.33
C SER A 149 -27.28 8.37 8.93
N VAL A 150 -28.58 8.36 8.62
CA VAL A 150 -29.09 8.11 7.26
C VAL A 150 -28.59 9.14 6.26
N ASP A 151 -28.64 10.44 6.60
CA ASP A 151 -28.09 11.50 5.72
C ASP A 151 -26.59 11.29 5.48
N LEU A 152 -25.85 10.98 6.54
CA LEU A 152 -24.40 10.75 6.47
C LEU A 152 -24.03 9.52 5.64
N VAL A 153 -24.72 8.39 5.83
CA VAL A 153 -24.52 7.19 5.01
C VAL A 153 -24.86 7.45 3.56
N THR A 154 -25.98 8.14 3.30
CA THR A 154 -26.40 8.49 1.93
C THR A 154 -25.34 9.35 1.24
N ALA A 155 -24.86 10.40 1.90
CA ALA A 155 -23.81 11.26 1.36
C ALA A 155 -22.52 10.49 1.01
N TYR A 156 -22.06 9.59 1.88
CA TYR A 156 -20.88 8.77 1.58
C TYR A 156 -21.13 7.74 0.46
N MET A 157 -22.31 7.09 0.41
CA MET A 157 -22.67 6.18 -0.69
C MET A 157 -22.70 6.92 -2.03
N ASP A 158 -23.24 8.13 -2.05
CA ASP A 158 -23.30 8.96 -3.24
C ASP A 158 -21.90 9.42 -3.70
N ARG A 159 -21.03 9.83 -2.77
CA ARG A 159 -19.60 10.11 -3.07
C ARG A 159 -18.88 8.89 -3.64
N ILE A 160 -19.15 7.70 -3.12
CA ILE A 160 -18.59 6.44 -3.66
C ILE A 160 -19.10 6.23 -5.09
N ASN A 161 -20.40 6.36 -5.33
CA ASN A 161 -21.00 6.18 -6.65
C ASN A 161 -20.45 7.18 -7.69
N GLU A 162 -20.14 8.41 -7.27
CA GLU A 162 -19.54 9.44 -8.14
C GLU A 162 -18.18 9.01 -8.70
N ILE A 163 -17.33 8.38 -7.88
CA ILE A 163 -15.90 8.25 -8.18
C ILE A 163 -15.42 6.81 -8.41
N ASN A 164 -16.15 5.81 -7.90
CA ASN A 164 -15.66 4.43 -7.85
C ASN A 164 -15.48 3.79 -9.24
N SER A 165 -16.23 4.27 -10.25
CA SER A 165 -16.04 3.86 -11.65
C SER A 165 -14.69 4.28 -12.24
N THR A 166 -14.02 5.26 -11.64
CA THR A 166 -12.70 5.76 -12.05
C THR A 166 -11.58 5.20 -11.18
N LEU A 167 -11.78 5.14 -9.86
CA LEU A 167 -10.73 4.76 -8.91
C LEU A 167 -10.82 3.33 -8.38
N HIS A 168 -11.90 2.58 -8.64
CA HIS A 168 -12.07 1.16 -8.29
C HIS A 168 -11.65 0.80 -6.86
N LEU A 169 -12.08 1.59 -5.87
CA LEU A 169 -11.64 1.52 -4.49
C LEU A 169 -12.63 0.78 -3.56
N VAL A 170 -13.92 0.71 -3.92
CA VAL A 170 -14.96 -0.07 -3.22
C VAL A 170 -15.40 -1.23 -4.12
N THR A 171 -15.28 -2.46 -3.64
CA THR A 171 -15.75 -3.67 -4.34
C THR A 171 -17.25 -3.88 -4.17
N GLU A 172 -17.80 -3.52 -3.01
CA GLU A 172 -19.20 -3.79 -2.66
C GLU A 172 -19.67 -2.81 -1.59
N LEU A 173 -20.89 -2.28 -1.74
CA LEU A 173 -21.57 -1.52 -0.69
C LEU A 173 -22.46 -2.46 0.11
N ASN A 174 -22.59 -2.20 1.42
CA ASN A 174 -23.49 -2.98 2.26
C ASN A 174 -24.95 -2.66 1.90
N PRO A 175 -25.75 -3.63 1.43
CA PRO A 175 -27.14 -3.38 1.05
C PRO A 175 -28.00 -2.94 2.24
N ASP A 176 -27.60 -3.27 3.48
CA ASP A 176 -28.32 -2.92 4.70
C ASP A 176 -27.84 -1.62 5.36
N ALA A 177 -26.84 -0.92 4.79
CA ALA A 177 -26.21 0.25 5.41
C ALA A 177 -27.23 1.33 5.84
N LEU A 178 -28.18 1.66 4.96
CA LEU A 178 -29.22 2.65 5.25
C LEU A 178 -30.20 2.18 6.34
N SER A 179 -30.53 0.89 6.36
CA SER A 179 -31.39 0.34 7.42
C SER A 179 -30.67 0.36 8.77
N ILE A 180 -29.38 0.05 8.80
CA ILE A 180 -28.56 0.09 10.03
C ILE A 180 -28.44 1.55 10.52
N ALA A 181 -28.21 2.49 9.61
CA ALA A 181 -28.17 3.92 9.94
C ALA A 181 -29.49 4.42 10.54
N SER A 182 -30.62 4.03 9.95
CA SER A 182 -31.95 4.37 10.46
C SER A 182 -32.19 3.82 11.86
N GLN A 183 -31.71 2.61 12.16
CA GLN A 183 -31.76 2.05 13.51
C GLN A 183 -30.89 2.85 14.49
N ALA A 184 -29.68 3.25 14.08
CA ALA A 184 -28.81 4.11 14.89
C ALA A 184 -29.48 5.46 15.22
N ASP A 185 -30.18 6.06 14.25
CA ASP A 185 -30.94 7.30 14.46
C ASP A 185 -32.13 7.10 15.40
N ALA A 186 -32.88 6.00 15.26
CA ALA A 186 -33.98 5.67 16.17
C ALA A 186 -33.49 5.45 17.62
N MET A 187 -32.33 4.79 17.79
CA MET A 187 -31.69 4.65 19.10
C MET A 187 -31.31 6.01 19.68
N ARG A 188 -30.69 6.88 18.87
CA ARG A 188 -30.30 8.24 19.28
C ARG A 188 -31.52 9.08 19.70
N ALA A 189 -32.59 9.05 18.92
CA ALA A 189 -33.85 9.73 19.24
C ALA A 189 -34.49 9.25 20.55
N ASN A 190 -34.28 7.97 20.92
CA ASN A 190 -34.69 7.39 22.19
C ASN A 190 -33.66 7.60 23.32
N GLY A 191 -32.65 8.44 23.13
CA GLY A 191 -31.62 8.73 24.14
C GLY A 191 -30.56 7.64 24.32
N THR A 192 -30.44 6.70 23.39
CA THR A 192 -29.44 5.62 23.42
C THR A 192 -28.33 5.88 22.40
N VAL A 193 -27.13 6.17 22.89
CA VAL A 193 -25.89 6.31 22.09
C VAL A 193 -24.86 5.37 22.67
N VAL A 194 -24.34 4.42 21.88
CA VAL A 194 -23.50 3.32 22.39
C VAL A 194 -22.00 3.68 22.46
N GLY A 195 -21.60 4.80 21.86
CA GLY A 195 -20.23 5.30 21.89
C GLY A 195 -19.95 6.32 20.78
N PRO A 196 -18.69 6.79 20.65
CA PRO A 196 -18.31 7.80 19.67
C PRO A 196 -18.61 7.40 18.22
N LEU A 197 -18.54 6.11 17.89
CA LEU A 197 -18.78 5.60 16.54
C LEU A 197 -20.27 5.33 16.23
N HIS A 198 -21.20 5.67 17.12
CA HIS A 198 -22.62 5.41 16.93
C HIS A 198 -23.18 6.11 15.68
N GLY A 199 -23.61 5.35 14.68
CA GLY A 199 -24.12 5.84 13.40
C GLY A 199 -23.04 6.28 12.41
N ILE A 200 -21.76 6.05 12.71
CA ILE A 200 -20.64 6.53 11.90
C ILE A 200 -20.24 5.51 10.82
N PRO A 201 -20.15 5.90 9.53
CA PRO A 201 -19.79 4.98 8.45
C PRO A 201 -18.30 4.65 8.39
N ILE A 202 -17.99 3.35 8.36
CA ILE A 202 -16.63 2.79 8.26
C ILE A 202 -16.58 1.78 7.11
N LEU A 203 -15.53 1.84 6.30
CA LEU A 203 -15.25 0.85 5.27
C LEU A 203 -14.28 -0.22 5.81
N ILE A 204 -14.37 -1.45 5.31
CA ILE A 204 -13.46 -2.53 5.72
C ILE A 204 -12.86 -3.23 4.50
N LYS A 205 -11.58 -3.62 4.58
CA LYS A 205 -10.90 -4.35 3.51
C LYS A 205 -11.62 -5.65 3.16
N ASN A 206 -11.69 -5.99 1.86
CA ASN A 206 -12.37 -7.19 1.36
C ASN A 206 -11.62 -8.52 1.65
N ASN A 207 -10.94 -8.58 2.78
CA ASN A 207 -10.43 -9.81 3.39
C ASN A 207 -10.89 -9.96 4.86
N ILE A 208 -11.69 -9.01 5.38
CA ILE A 208 -12.30 -9.02 6.72
C ILE A 208 -13.74 -9.51 6.58
N ALA A 209 -14.06 -10.67 7.16
CA ALA A 209 -15.38 -11.28 6.97
C ALA A 209 -16.49 -10.55 7.73
N THR A 210 -17.68 -10.55 7.11
CA THR A 210 -18.96 -10.19 7.72
C THR A 210 -19.96 -11.31 7.41
N ALA A 211 -20.93 -11.51 8.29
CA ALA A 211 -22.02 -12.48 8.11
C ALA A 211 -23.31 -11.84 7.57
N ASP A 212 -23.20 -10.66 6.96
CA ASP A 212 -24.26 -10.03 6.20
C ASP A 212 -24.12 -10.35 4.70
N ALA A 213 -24.94 -9.72 3.86
CA ALA A 213 -25.04 -10.05 2.44
C ALA A 213 -23.83 -9.63 1.57
N MET A 214 -22.72 -9.17 2.17
CA MET A 214 -21.51 -8.80 1.44
C MET A 214 -20.53 -9.97 1.33
N ASN A 215 -19.80 -10.03 0.22
CA ASN A 215 -18.77 -11.05 0.00
C ASN A 215 -17.47 -10.74 0.76
N ASN A 216 -16.70 -11.76 1.11
CA ASN A 216 -15.33 -11.65 1.63
C ASN A 216 -14.36 -12.42 0.74
N THR A 217 -13.83 -11.75 -0.31
CA THR A 217 -13.26 -12.49 -1.45
C THR A 217 -11.74 -12.53 -1.51
N ALA A 218 -11.06 -11.71 -0.71
CA ALA A 218 -9.65 -11.34 -0.92
C ALA A 218 -9.35 -10.88 -2.37
N GLY A 219 -10.37 -10.40 -3.09
CA GLY A 219 -10.30 -10.00 -4.49
C GLY A 219 -10.36 -11.15 -5.51
N SER A 220 -10.64 -12.38 -5.08
CA SER A 220 -10.69 -13.59 -5.93
C SER A 220 -12.12 -14.03 -6.22
N PHE A 221 -12.38 -14.48 -7.45
CA PHE A 221 -13.66 -15.12 -7.79
C PHE A 221 -13.87 -16.45 -7.08
N SER A 222 -12.80 -17.07 -6.57
CA SER A 222 -12.85 -18.34 -5.86
C SER A 222 -13.60 -18.30 -4.54
N LEU A 223 -13.81 -17.10 -3.98
CA LEU A 223 -14.49 -16.88 -2.71
C LEU A 223 -15.81 -16.11 -2.85
N VAL A 224 -16.25 -15.83 -4.08
CA VAL A 224 -17.55 -15.20 -4.33
C VAL A 224 -18.66 -16.19 -3.94
N GLY A 225 -19.57 -15.74 -3.08
CA GLY A 225 -20.64 -16.57 -2.52
C GLY A 225 -20.21 -17.47 -1.35
N SER A 226 -18.96 -17.38 -0.88
CA SER A 226 -18.56 -18.06 0.35
C SER A 226 -19.17 -17.38 1.58
N GLU A 227 -19.66 -18.17 2.52
CA GLU A 227 -20.28 -17.68 3.75
C GLU A 227 -19.47 -18.07 4.99
N VAL A 228 -19.47 -17.20 5.99
CA VAL A 228 -18.83 -17.41 7.30
C VAL A 228 -19.89 -17.63 8.39
N PRO A 229 -19.56 -18.35 9.47
CA PRO A 229 -20.52 -18.67 10.53
C PRO A 229 -20.93 -17.46 11.38
N ARG A 230 -20.21 -16.34 11.26
CA ARG A 230 -20.41 -15.09 12.01
C ARG A 230 -19.51 -13.99 11.46
N ASP A 231 -19.75 -12.75 11.89
CA ASP A 231 -18.82 -11.64 11.69
C ASP A 231 -17.43 -12.00 12.22
N SER A 232 -16.38 -11.54 11.52
CA SER A 232 -15.06 -11.43 12.13
C SER A 232 -15.12 -10.62 13.43
N THR A 233 -14.21 -10.88 14.36
CA THR A 233 -14.20 -10.15 15.64
C THR A 233 -14.06 -8.64 15.43
N MET A 234 -13.33 -8.22 14.38
CA MET A 234 -13.20 -6.82 14.01
C MET A 234 -14.52 -6.20 13.53
N ALA A 235 -15.26 -6.89 12.65
CA ALA A 235 -16.58 -6.43 12.23
C ALA A 235 -17.57 -6.39 13.40
N ALA A 236 -17.58 -7.41 14.25
CA ALA A 236 -18.43 -7.47 15.43
C ALA A 236 -18.12 -6.33 16.42
N ASN A 237 -16.84 -6.00 16.64
CA ASN A 237 -16.43 -4.89 17.50
C ASN A 237 -16.86 -3.53 16.94
N LEU A 238 -16.75 -3.31 15.62
CA LEU A 238 -17.26 -2.09 14.99
C LEU A 238 -18.78 -1.95 15.18
N ARG A 239 -19.55 -3.02 14.94
CA ARG A 239 -21.01 -3.00 15.15
C ARG A 239 -21.38 -2.76 16.62
N LYS A 240 -20.65 -3.38 17.55
CA LYS A 240 -20.83 -3.17 19.00
C LYS A 240 -20.56 -1.71 19.39
N ALA A 241 -19.61 -1.06 18.74
CA ALA A 241 -19.34 0.38 18.92
C ALA A 241 -20.36 1.29 18.22
N GLY A 242 -21.36 0.72 17.54
CA GLY A 242 -22.43 1.43 16.85
C GLY A 242 -22.07 1.90 15.45
N ALA A 243 -20.91 1.50 14.91
CA ALA A 243 -20.49 1.90 13.57
C ALA A 243 -21.36 1.23 12.48
N VAL A 244 -21.55 1.94 11.38
CA VAL A 244 -22.19 1.40 10.16
C VAL A 244 -21.07 0.89 9.25
N ILE A 245 -20.99 -0.42 9.04
CA ILE A 245 -20.08 -0.98 8.04
C ILE A 245 -20.66 -0.66 6.66
N LEU A 246 -20.05 0.30 5.98
CA LEU A 246 -20.56 0.87 4.73
C LEU A 246 -20.38 -0.06 3.52
N GLY A 247 -19.34 -0.89 3.55
CA GLY A 247 -18.96 -1.71 2.41
C GLY A 247 -17.57 -2.32 2.52
N LYS A 248 -17.16 -2.97 1.44
CA LYS A 248 -15.88 -3.65 1.26
C LYS A 248 -14.97 -2.87 0.32
N THR A 249 -13.75 -2.58 0.73
CA THR A 249 -12.75 -1.92 -0.13
C THR A 249 -11.94 -2.93 -0.93
N ASN A 250 -11.56 -2.54 -2.14
CA ASN A 250 -10.68 -3.32 -3.00
C ASN A 250 -9.27 -3.43 -2.37
N LEU A 251 -8.53 -4.45 -2.79
CA LEU A 251 -7.19 -4.75 -2.29
C LEU A 251 -6.30 -5.28 -3.43
N SER A 252 -4.98 -5.27 -3.22
CA SER A 252 -4.11 -6.19 -3.96
C SER A 252 -4.56 -7.61 -3.64
N GLN A 253 -4.93 -8.39 -4.66
CA GLN A 253 -5.53 -9.71 -4.49
C GLN A 253 -4.72 -10.61 -3.56
N TRP A 254 -5.41 -11.37 -2.71
CA TRP A 254 -4.80 -12.24 -1.70
C TRP A 254 -3.77 -11.50 -0.85
N ALA A 255 -4.11 -10.27 -0.46
CA ALA A 255 -3.25 -9.38 0.30
C ALA A 255 -1.84 -9.16 -0.32
N ASN A 256 -1.77 -9.16 -1.66
CA ASN A 256 -0.52 -9.10 -2.45
C ASN A 256 0.36 -10.36 -2.36
N TYR A 257 -0.15 -11.47 -1.85
CA TYR A 257 0.61 -12.70 -1.64
C TYR A 257 0.29 -13.76 -2.69
N ARG A 258 0.19 -13.39 -3.97
CA ARG A 258 -0.15 -14.30 -5.08
C ARG A 258 1.01 -14.51 -6.07
N SER A 259 1.66 -13.43 -6.50
CA SER A 259 2.44 -13.38 -7.74
C SER A 259 3.68 -12.51 -7.62
N ASP A 260 4.73 -12.82 -8.38
CA ASP A 260 5.92 -11.97 -8.50
C ASP A 260 5.71 -10.77 -9.44
N ASN A 261 4.62 -10.79 -10.21
CA ASN A 261 4.26 -9.76 -11.19
C ASN A 261 2.97 -9.00 -10.82
N SER A 262 2.68 -8.87 -9.53
CA SER A 262 1.47 -8.22 -9.03
C SER A 262 1.42 -6.72 -9.41
N SER A 263 0.22 -6.14 -9.34
CA SER A 263 0.05 -4.69 -9.29
C SER A 263 -0.68 -4.38 -8.01
N ASN A 264 -0.11 -3.47 -7.23
CA ASN A 264 -0.75 -2.91 -6.07
C ASN A 264 -2.17 -2.41 -6.39
N GLY A 265 -3.14 -2.76 -5.56
CA GLY A 265 -4.54 -2.38 -5.72
C GLY A 265 -5.29 -3.11 -6.83
N TRP A 266 -4.66 -4.08 -7.52
CA TRP A 266 -5.38 -4.91 -8.48
C TRP A 266 -5.94 -6.17 -7.84
N SER A 267 -7.19 -6.47 -8.16
CA SER A 267 -7.77 -7.81 -7.99
C SER A 267 -8.65 -8.21 -9.17
N ALA A 268 -8.86 -9.52 -9.34
CA ALA A 268 -9.73 -10.02 -10.39
C ALA A 268 -11.19 -9.56 -10.19
N TYR A 269 -11.65 -9.57 -8.93
CA TYR A 269 -13.00 -9.17 -8.56
C TYR A 269 -13.23 -7.66 -8.61
N GLY A 270 -12.30 -6.87 -8.07
CA GLY A 270 -12.45 -5.43 -7.89
C GLY A 270 -11.84 -4.55 -8.98
N GLY A 271 -11.02 -5.11 -9.87
CA GLY A 271 -10.26 -4.35 -10.86
C GLY A 271 -9.05 -3.62 -10.24
N GLN A 272 -8.56 -2.58 -10.91
CA GLN A 272 -7.36 -1.83 -10.51
C GLN A 272 -7.74 -0.56 -9.75
N THR A 273 -7.46 -0.52 -8.45
CA THR A 273 -7.52 0.73 -7.66
C THR A 273 -6.46 1.72 -8.14
N TYR A 274 -6.79 3.01 -8.15
CA TYR A 274 -5.83 4.10 -8.39
C TYR A 274 -5.84 5.10 -7.23
N ALA A 275 -4.68 5.65 -6.89
CA ALA A 275 -4.60 6.73 -5.92
C ALA A 275 -5.03 8.09 -6.51
N ALA A 276 -5.36 9.02 -5.62
CA ALA A 276 -6.04 10.26 -5.96
C ALA A 276 -5.14 11.50 -5.99
N TYR A 277 -3.82 11.38 -5.83
CA TYR A 277 -2.89 12.53 -5.84
C TYR A 277 -2.24 12.76 -7.21
N TYR A 278 -2.13 11.72 -8.04
CA TYR A 278 -1.69 11.84 -9.43
C TYR A 278 -2.46 10.87 -10.36
N PRO A 279 -2.78 11.25 -11.62
CA PRO A 279 -3.43 10.34 -12.57
C PRO A 279 -2.64 9.05 -12.79
N GLY A 280 -3.30 7.90 -12.59
CA GLY A 280 -2.66 6.59 -12.74
C GLY A 280 -1.68 6.23 -11.61
N GLN A 281 -1.70 6.96 -10.49
CA GLN A 281 -0.85 6.69 -9.34
C GLN A 281 -1.09 5.30 -8.74
N ASP A 282 0.00 4.63 -8.41
CA ASP A 282 0.03 3.41 -7.63
C ASP A 282 -0.51 3.69 -6.21
N PRO A 283 -1.60 3.01 -5.78
CA PRO A 283 -2.16 3.22 -4.45
C PRO A 283 -1.36 2.51 -3.35
N SER A 284 -0.26 1.85 -3.70
CA SER A 284 0.43 0.85 -2.90
C SER A 284 -0.55 -0.23 -2.43
N GLY A 285 -0.19 -1.03 -1.45
CA GLY A 285 -1.05 -2.13 -1.02
C GLY A 285 -0.49 -2.94 0.13
N SER A 286 -1.23 -3.96 0.57
CA SER A 286 -2.45 -4.47 -0.06
C SER A 286 -3.75 -3.78 0.33
N SER A 287 -3.81 -2.93 1.35
CA SER A 287 -5.04 -2.21 1.76
C SER A 287 -5.34 -0.99 0.89
N SER A 288 -5.22 -1.14 -0.44
CA SER A 288 -5.24 -0.06 -1.41
C SER A 288 -6.55 0.73 -1.39
N GLY A 289 -7.69 0.04 -1.51
CA GLY A 289 -9.00 0.70 -1.50
C GLY A 289 -9.29 1.39 -0.16
N SER A 290 -8.88 0.81 0.98
CA SER A 290 -8.99 1.45 2.29
C SER A 290 -8.19 2.76 2.35
N GLY A 291 -6.96 2.75 1.84
CA GLY A 291 -6.11 3.95 1.77
C GLY A 291 -6.72 5.05 0.90
N VAL A 292 -7.15 4.73 -0.31
CA VAL A 292 -7.75 5.74 -1.20
C VAL A 292 -9.08 6.26 -0.64
N ALA A 293 -9.95 5.37 -0.16
CA ALA A 293 -11.27 5.72 0.35
C ALA A 293 -11.23 6.68 1.54
N SER A 294 -10.37 6.39 2.53
CA SER A 294 -10.22 7.26 3.69
C SER A 294 -9.58 8.61 3.33
N SER A 295 -8.68 8.62 2.34
CA SER A 295 -7.97 9.84 1.91
C SER A 295 -8.89 10.87 1.27
N ILE A 296 -9.87 10.45 0.46
CA ILE A 296 -10.77 11.37 -0.25
C ILE A 296 -12.16 11.49 0.39
N GLY A 297 -12.30 11.09 1.66
CA GLY A 297 -13.53 11.27 2.44
C GLY A 297 -14.70 10.44 1.94
N LEU A 298 -14.51 9.14 1.70
CA LEU A 298 -15.59 8.20 1.34
C LEU A 298 -16.15 7.42 2.54
N SER A 299 -15.54 7.61 3.70
CA SER A 299 -15.98 7.17 5.02
C SER A 299 -15.20 7.99 6.06
N LEU A 300 -15.54 7.88 7.36
CA LEU A 300 -14.70 8.47 8.41
C LEU A 300 -13.28 7.89 8.35
N ALA A 301 -13.21 6.56 8.35
CA ALA A 301 -12.00 5.79 8.32
C ALA A 301 -12.27 4.44 7.63
N ALA A 302 -11.22 3.67 7.40
CA ALA A 302 -11.32 2.31 6.92
C ALA A 302 -10.43 1.37 7.74
N LEU A 303 -10.77 0.08 7.75
CA LEU A 303 -9.87 -0.95 8.25
C LEU A 303 -8.99 -1.49 7.12
N GLY A 304 -7.71 -1.61 7.40
CA GLY A 304 -6.74 -2.34 6.61
C GLY A 304 -6.21 -3.56 7.36
N THR A 305 -5.46 -4.41 6.65
CA THR A 305 -4.76 -5.55 7.24
C THR A 305 -3.29 -5.51 6.81
N GLU A 306 -2.40 -5.91 7.72
CA GLU A 306 -0.97 -5.89 7.46
C GLU A 306 -0.25 -7.15 7.92
N THR A 307 0.43 -7.80 6.97
CA THR A 307 1.49 -8.78 7.18
C THR A 307 2.86 -8.10 7.20
N SER A 308 3.12 -7.23 6.22
CA SER A 308 4.25 -6.29 6.19
C SER A 308 3.93 -5.16 5.21
N GLY A 309 3.84 -3.92 5.70
CA GLY A 309 3.58 -2.70 4.92
C GLY A 309 2.13 -2.51 4.44
N SER A 310 1.26 -3.52 4.50
CA SER A 310 -0.06 -3.45 3.86
C SER A 310 -1.08 -2.48 4.47
N ILE A 311 -0.81 -1.84 5.61
CA ILE A 311 -1.50 -0.65 6.14
C ILE A 311 -0.58 0.57 5.95
N LEU A 312 0.68 0.45 6.32
CA LEU A 312 1.63 1.58 6.33
C LEU A 312 1.90 2.14 4.93
N SER A 313 2.21 1.28 3.95
CA SER A 313 2.54 1.66 2.58
C SER A 313 1.38 2.28 1.80
N PRO A 314 0.12 1.79 1.88
CA PRO A 314 -1.00 2.53 1.30
C PRO A 314 -1.32 3.81 2.08
N SER A 315 -1.06 3.91 3.39
CA SER A 315 -1.20 5.21 4.09
C SER A 315 -0.14 6.23 3.66
N ASP A 316 1.11 5.78 3.45
CA ASP A 316 2.25 6.56 2.96
C ASP A 316 1.95 7.27 1.64
N VAL A 317 1.47 6.52 0.64
CA VAL A 317 1.22 7.08 -0.71
C VAL A 317 -0.19 7.65 -0.90
N ASN A 318 -1.04 7.64 0.14
CA ASN A 318 -2.37 8.27 0.11
C ASN A 318 -2.56 9.36 1.17
N ASN A 319 -1.47 9.91 1.73
CA ASN A 319 -1.52 11.06 2.65
C ASN A 319 -2.41 10.80 3.88
N LEU A 320 -2.23 9.64 4.51
CA LEU A 320 -3.05 9.19 5.64
C LEU A 320 -2.22 8.84 6.87
N VAL A 321 -2.91 8.78 8.00
CA VAL A 321 -2.45 8.04 9.15
C VAL A 321 -2.79 6.56 8.98
N GLY A 322 -1.83 5.69 9.31
CA GLY A 322 -2.02 4.24 9.35
C GLY A 322 -1.45 3.68 10.64
N ILE A 323 -2.27 2.97 11.42
CA ILE A 323 -1.80 2.28 12.63
C ILE A 323 -1.72 0.80 12.33
N LYS A 324 -0.50 0.25 12.32
CA LYS A 324 -0.24 -1.18 12.36
C LYS A 324 0.00 -1.59 13.82
N PRO A 325 -0.99 -2.14 14.54
CA PRO A 325 -0.81 -2.43 15.96
C PRO A 325 0.13 -3.63 16.19
N THR A 326 0.42 -3.90 17.46
CA THR A 326 1.08 -5.13 17.90
C THR A 326 0.26 -6.32 17.43
N VAL A 327 0.91 -7.36 16.90
CA VAL A 327 0.24 -8.61 16.54
C VAL A 327 -0.35 -9.21 17.81
N GLY A 328 -1.66 -9.37 17.84
CA GLY A 328 -2.44 -9.77 19.00
C GLY A 328 -3.18 -8.63 19.72
N LEU A 329 -2.96 -7.35 19.41
CA LEU A 329 -3.77 -6.29 20.02
C LEU A 329 -5.22 -6.30 19.49
N THR A 330 -5.36 -6.60 18.21
CA THR A 330 -6.62 -6.75 17.50
C THR A 330 -6.74 -8.18 17.00
N SER A 331 -7.88 -8.83 17.24
CA SER A 331 -8.13 -10.20 16.78
C SER A 331 -8.13 -10.30 15.25
N ARG A 332 -7.60 -11.42 14.75
CA ARG A 332 -7.49 -11.79 13.34
C ARG A 332 -8.51 -12.88 12.95
N TYR A 333 -9.39 -13.25 13.87
CA TYR A 333 -10.39 -14.28 13.63
C TYR A 333 -11.32 -13.92 12.46
N LEU A 334 -11.51 -14.87 11.53
CA LEU A 334 -12.24 -14.72 10.26
C LEU A 334 -11.76 -13.54 9.40
N VAL A 335 -10.46 -13.28 9.40
CA VAL A 335 -9.78 -12.47 8.39
C VAL A 335 -8.98 -13.43 7.51
N ILE A 336 -9.12 -13.32 6.18
CA ILE A 336 -8.37 -14.18 5.25
C ILE A 336 -6.87 -13.91 5.46
N PRO A 337 -6.09 -14.91 5.89
CA PRO A 337 -4.77 -14.71 6.46
C PRO A 337 -3.67 -14.83 5.41
N ILE A 338 -2.48 -14.31 5.76
CA ILE A 338 -1.19 -14.70 5.18
C ILE A 338 -0.33 -15.37 6.24
N SER A 339 -0.13 -14.72 7.39
CA SER A 339 0.74 -15.22 8.44
C SER A 339 0.22 -14.89 9.83
N GLU A 340 -0.09 -15.91 10.61
CA GLU A 340 -0.44 -15.76 12.02
C GLU A 340 0.68 -15.13 12.86
N HIS A 341 1.92 -15.11 12.39
CA HIS A 341 3.03 -14.49 13.13
C HIS A 341 3.15 -12.99 12.89
N GLN A 342 2.58 -12.48 11.80
CA GLN A 342 2.77 -11.09 11.37
C GLN A 342 1.46 -10.32 11.13
N ASP A 343 0.37 -11.01 10.81
CA ASP A 343 -0.90 -10.41 10.44
C ASP A 343 -1.50 -9.61 11.59
N THR A 344 -2.03 -8.44 11.27
CA THR A 344 -2.79 -7.61 12.20
C THR A 344 -3.77 -6.73 11.44
N ILE A 345 -4.76 -6.18 12.15
CA ILE A 345 -5.82 -5.34 11.59
C ILE A 345 -5.71 -3.97 12.24
N GLY A 346 -5.79 -2.92 11.42
CA GLY A 346 -5.53 -1.58 11.91
C GLY A 346 -6.33 -0.51 11.17
N PRO A 347 -6.59 0.62 11.84
CA PRO A 347 -7.29 1.74 11.25
C PRO A 347 -6.39 2.53 10.29
N MET A 348 -7.02 3.02 9.22
CA MET A 348 -6.49 3.99 8.28
C MET A 348 -7.43 5.20 8.30
N ALA A 349 -6.95 6.36 8.69
CA ALA A 349 -7.77 7.56 8.88
C ALA A 349 -6.99 8.83 8.53
N ARG A 350 -7.73 9.93 8.37
CA ARG A 350 -7.15 11.22 7.97
C ARG A 350 -6.37 11.89 9.10
N THR A 351 -6.74 11.61 10.35
CA THR A 351 -6.08 12.15 11.53
C THR A 351 -5.65 11.03 12.49
N VAL A 352 -4.62 11.29 13.31
CA VAL A 352 -4.17 10.36 14.34
C VAL A 352 -5.28 10.09 15.36
N LYS A 353 -6.05 11.13 15.70
CA LYS A 353 -7.12 11.03 16.69
C LYS A 353 -8.28 10.17 16.18
N ASP A 354 -8.68 10.30 14.92
CA ASP A 354 -9.71 9.43 14.31
C ASP A 354 -9.25 7.97 14.28
N ALA A 355 -7.98 7.72 13.91
CA ALA A 355 -7.41 6.37 13.96
C ALA A 355 -7.40 5.81 15.39
N ALA A 356 -7.10 6.64 16.40
CA ALA A 356 -7.12 6.25 17.80
C ALA A 356 -8.54 5.89 18.30
N TYR A 357 -9.58 6.63 17.90
CA TYR A 357 -10.97 6.27 18.21
C TYR A 357 -11.36 4.90 17.64
N VAL A 358 -10.95 4.62 16.39
CA VAL A 358 -11.23 3.32 15.78
C VAL A 358 -10.44 2.22 16.50
N LEU A 359 -9.15 2.42 16.80
CA LEU A 359 -8.37 1.44 17.58
C LEU A 359 -8.98 1.19 18.97
N GLN A 360 -9.53 2.22 19.62
CA GLN A 360 -10.23 2.11 20.89
C GLN A 360 -11.44 1.17 20.80
N ALA A 361 -12.13 1.11 19.66
CA ALA A 361 -13.22 0.15 19.43
C ALA A 361 -12.73 -1.27 19.15
N LEU A 362 -11.58 -1.43 18.48
CA LEU A 362 -11.10 -2.72 18.00
C LEU A 362 -10.29 -3.53 19.03
N ALA A 363 -9.43 -2.85 19.79
CA ALA A 363 -8.42 -3.52 20.61
C ALA A 363 -9.03 -4.30 21.78
N GLY A 364 -8.61 -5.55 21.97
CA GLY A 364 -9.08 -6.36 23.09
C GLY A 364 -8.87 -7.86 22.91
N PRO A 365 -9.04 -8.63 24.00
CA PRO A 365 -8.94 -10.08 23.97
C PRO A 365 -10.07 -10.70 23.15
N ASP A 366 -9.77 -11.82 22.51
CA ASP A 366 -10.70 -12.66 21.77
C ASP A 366 -10.38 -14.14 22.01
N GLN A 367 -11.41 -14.91 22.36
CA GLN A 367 -11.29 -16.34 22.58
C GLN A 367 -10.99 -17.14 21.30
N TYR A 368 -11.31 -16.57 20.12
CA TYR A 368 -11.05 -17.22 18.83
C TYR A 368 -9.66 -16.91 18.27
N ASP A 369 -8.90 -16.03 18.92
CA ASP A 369 -7.55 -15.67 18.51
C ASP A 369 -6.60 -15.67 19.71
N ASN A 370 -5.81 -16.74 19.82
CA ASN A 370 -4.88 -16.97 20.91
C ASN A 370 -3.78 -15.90 21.02
N TYR A 371 -3.46 -15.14 19.97
CA TYR A 371 -2.46 -14.06 20.10
C TYR A 371 -2.95 -12.92 20.97
N THR A 372 -4.27 -12.75 21.07
CA THR A 372 -4.86 -11.70 21.92
C THR A 372 -4.74 -11.98 23.41
N SER A 373 -4.43 -13.23 23.81
CA SER A 373 -4.14 -13.53 25.22
C SER A 373 -2.80 -12.94 25.68
N ALA A 374 -1.94 -12.50 24.76
CA ALA A 374 -0.68 -11.84 25.07
C ALA A 374 -0.84 -10.36 25.44
N ILE A 375 -2.04 -9.78 25.28
CA ILE A 375 -2.33 -8.41 25.71
C ILE A 375 -2.10 -8.31 27.22
N PRO A 376 -1.27 -7.36 27.71
CA PRO A 376 -0.94 -7.26 29.14
C PRO A 376 -2.15 -7.08 30.06
N TRP A 377 -3.21 -6.48 29.54
CA TRP A 377 -4.48 -6.22 30.23
C TRP A 377 -5.62 -7.16 29.78
N ALA A 378 -5.32 -8.30 29.14
CA ALA A 378 -6.34 -9.24 28.65
C ALA A 378 -7.32 -9.71 29.74
N ASN A 379 -6.83 -9.86 30.99
CA ASN A 379 -7.63 -10.33 32.13
C ASN A 379 -8.32 -9.18 32.91
N ASP A 380 -8.03 -7.93 32.57
CA ASP A 380 -8.66 -6.75 33.17
C ASP A 380 -8.80 -5.64 32.12
N THR A 381 -9.90 -5.66 31.38
CA THR A 381 -10.17 -4.67 30.33
C THR A 381 -10.34 -3.25 30.86
N SER A 382 -10.50 -3.05 32.17
CA SER A 382 -10.50 -1.70 32.76
C SER A 382 -9.12 -1.04 32.74
N ALA A 383 -8.06 -1.84 32.62
CA ALA A 383 -6.68 -1.38 32.44
C ALA A 383 -6.29 -1.14 30.97
N LYS A 384 -7.24 -1.25 30.04
CA LYS A 384 -7.01 -0.92 28.63
C LYS A 384 -6.53 0.54 28.50
N PRO A 385 -5.42 0.80 27.79
CA PRO A 385 -4.99 2.16 27.49
C PRO A 385 -6.09 2.96 26.78
N ASP A 386 -6.24 4.23 27.17
CA ASP A 386 -7.06 5.17 26.45
C ASP A 386 -6.26 5.76 25.29
N TYR A 387 -6.43 5.19 24.11
CA TYR A 387 -5.71 5.60 22.91
C TYR A 387 -6.10 7.02 22.45
N VAL A 388 -7.34 7.43 22.73
CA VAL A 388 -7.81 8.77 22.38
C VAL A 388 -7.19 9.80 23.30
N ALA A 389 -7.17 9.54 24.61
CA ALA A 389 -6.52 10.43 25.58
C ALA A 389 -5.00 10.51 25.39
N ALA A 390 -4.39 9.52 24.75
CA ALA A 390 -2.98 9.57 24.38
C ALA A 390 -2.66 10.62 23.30
N CYS A 391 -3.67 11.14 22.58
CA CYS A 391 -3.51 12.25 21.64
C CYS A 391 -3.24 13.57 22.37
N ASP A 392 -2.02 13.72 22.88
CA ASP A 392 -1.56 14.91 23.60
C ASP A 392 -0.48 15.64 22.79
N TYR A 393 -0.67 16.95 22.61
CA TYR A 393 0.27 17.82 21.91
C TYR A 393 1.67 17.79 22.53
N ASN A 394 1.81 17.49 23.82
CA ASN A 394 3.10 17.52 24.54
C ASN A 394 3.80 16.15 24.61
N SER A 395 3.27 15.09 23.99
CA SER A 395 3.78 13.73 24.17
C SER A 395 5.25 13.52 23.76
N LEU A 396 5.82 14.37 22.91
CA LEU A 396 7.24 14.32 22.51
C LEU A 396 8.20 14.93 23.55
N ALA A 397 7.72 15.80 24.44
CA ALA A 397 8.58 16.54 25.36
C ALA A 397 9.30 15.59 26.34
N GLY A 398 10.64 15.69 26.39
CA GLY A 398 11.49 14.88 27.27
C GLY A 398 11.64 13.42 26.84
N LYS A 399 11.06 13.02 25.69
CA LYS A 399 11.20 11.67 25.15
C LYS A 399 12.52 11.49 24.44
N ARG A 400 13.01 10.26 24.39
CA ARG A 400 14.18 9.87 23.60
C ARG A 400 13.69 9.17 22.35
N ILE A 401 13.94 9.73 21.18
CA ILE A 401 13.46 9.21 19.91
C ILE A 401 14.66 8.76 19.08
N GLY A 402 14.64 7.49 18.68
CA GLY A 402 15.69 6.86 17.91
C GLY A 402 15.58 7.15 16.42
N VAL A 403 16.69 7.15 15.70
CA VAL A 403 16.74 7.09 14.24
C VAL A 403 17.60 5.89 13.83
N ALA A 404 17.07 5.01 12.99
CA ALA A 404 17.82 3.86 12.49
C ALA A 404 18.75 4.28 11.33
N ARG A 405 19.84 4.98 11.66
CA ARG A 405 20.77 5.58 10.68
C ARG A 405 21.39 4.54 9.74
N ASN A 406 21.67 3.32 10.22
CA ASN A 406 22.22 2.27 9.36
C ASN A 406 21.23 1.82 8.26
N VAL A 407 19.92 1.85 8.53
CA VAL A 407 18.90 1.58 7.51
C VAL A 407 18.91 2.69 6.46
N LEU A 408 19.02 3.95 6.86
CA LEU A 408 19.13 5.08 5.94
C LEU A 408 20.42 5.02 5.10
N GLU A 409 21.54 4.59 5.68
CA GLU A 409 22.79 4.40 4.93
C GLU A 409 22.66 3.31 3.86
N ILE A 410 22.05 2.17 4.20
CA ILE A 410 21.98 1.00 3.32
C ILE A 410 20.85 1.13 2.28
N TRP A 411 19.68 1.62 2.69
CA TRP A 411 18.47 1.69 1.85
C TRP A 411 18.12 3.10 1.40
N GLY A 412 18.57 4.15 2.09
CA GLY A 412 18.33 5.54 1.66
C GLY A 412 18.94 5.85 0.29
N ARG A 413 19.96 5.09 -0.16
CA ARG A 413 20.49 5.19 -1.53
C ARG A 413 19.49 4.80 -2.63
N TYR A 414 18.39 4.13 -2.27
CA TYR A 414 17.28 3.79 -3.16
C TYR A 414 16.03 4.64 -2.86
N THR A 415 16.16 5.64 -2.00
CA THR A 415 15.10 6.58 -1.63
C THR A 415 15.33 7.89 -2.36
N ASP A 416 14.26 8.45 -2.92
CA ASP A 416 14.31 9.73 -3.60
C ASP A 416 14.66 10.87 -2.63
N ALA A 417 15.48 11.82 -3.09
CA ALA A 417 15.99 12.92 -2.26
C ALA A 417 14.91 13.72 -1.51
N PRO A 418 13.73 14.07 -2.10
CA PRO A 418 12.69 14.78 -1.37
C PRO A 418 12.20 14.06 -0.11
N VAL A 419 12.20 12.72 -0.11
CA VAL A 419 11.80 11.92 1.05
C VAL A 419 12.85 12.01 2.16
N LEU A 420 14.13 11.93 1.81
CA LEU A 420 15.23 12.05 2.79
C LEU A 420 15.33 13.47 3.36
N ASP A 421 15.18 14.49 2.52
CA ASP A 421 15.21 15.90 2.94
C ASP A 421 14.06 16.19 3.91
N ALA A 422 12.84 15.76 3.58
CA ALA A 422 11.68 15.90 4.46
C ALA A 422 11.82 15.08 5.75
N PHE A 423 12.48 13.92 5.70
CA PHE A 423 12.74 13.12 6.89
C PHE A 423 13.67 13.82 7.89
N GLU A 424 14.78 14.42 7.43
CA GLU A 424 15.66 15.16 8.35
C GLU A 424 14.98 16.43 8.89
N GLU A 425 14.13 17.08 8.11
CA GLU A 425 13.27 18.17 8.61
C GLU A 425 12.31 17.65 9.69
N ALA A 426 11.65 16.51 9.47
CA ALA A 426 10.76 15.91 10.46
C ALA A 426 11.49 15.54 11.76
N VAL A 427 12.71 15.01 11.68
CA VAL A 427 13.57 14.76 12.85
C VAL A 427 13.86 16.06 13.59
N SER A 428 14.16 17.15 12.88
CA SER A 428 14.40 18.48 13.46
C SER A 428 13.16 19.05 14.15
N GLN A 429 11.97 18.86 13.58
CA GLN A 429 10.70 19.26 14.19
C GLN A 429 10.39 18.46 15.46
N ILE A 430 10.72 17.17 15.48
CA ILE A 430 10.56 16.31 16.66
C ILE A 430 11.53 16.72 17.78
N GLU A 431 12.78 17.08 17.43
CA GLU A 431 13.73 17.65 18.39
C GLU A 431 13.24 19.00 18.95
N ALA A 432 12.74 19.89 18.08
CA ALA A 432 12.15 21.17 18.47
C ALA A 432 10.91 21.02 19.36
N ALA A 433 10.19 19.90 19.25
CA ALA A 433 9.08 19.54 20.15
C ALA A 433 9.53 19.07 21.54
N GLY A 434 10.84 19.02 21.81
CA GLY A 434 11.44 18.71 23.09
C GLY A 434 11.91 17.27 23.24
N ALA A 435 11.95 16.48 22.16
CA ALA A 435 12.54 15.16 22.17
C ALA A 435 14.07 15.22 22.04
N THR A 436 14.77 14.24 22.61
CA THR A 436 16.19 13.99 22.36
C THR A 436 16.33 12.96 21.24
N ILE A 437 17.03 13.32 20.16
CA ILE A 437 17.30 12.41 19.05
C ILE A 437 18.52 11.54 19.33
N VAL A 438 18.45 10.25 19.02
CA VAL A 438 19.50 9.25 19.31
C VAL A 438 19.65 8.30 18.12
N ASP A 439 20.86 7.88 17.79
CA ASP A 439 21.06 6.82 16.79
C ASP A 439 20.66 5.46 17.36
N ALA A 440 19.67 4.81 16.76
CA ALA A 440 19.07 3.55 17.20
C ALA A 440 19.15 2.49 16.10
N ASN A 441 20.38 2.06 15.80
CA ASN A 441 20.66 1.14 14.70
C ASN A 441 20.19 -0.31 14.96
N PHE A 442 19.76 -0.94 13.88
CA PHE A 442 19.40 -2.36 13.82
C PHE A 442 20.65 -3.18 13.51
N THR A 443 21.24 -3.80 14.54
CA THR A 443 22.55 -4.47 14.45
C THR A 443 22.59 -5.67 13.51
N ALA A 444 21.44 -6.28 13.21
CA ALA A 444 21.36 -7.44 12.32
C ALA A 444 20.75 -7.12 10.94
N PHE A 445 20.60 -5.83 10.59
CA PHE A 445 19.92 -5.39 9.37
C PHE A 445 20.60 -5.86 8.08
N GLU A 446 21.93 -5.89 8.03
CA GLU A 446 22.67 -6.41 6.88
C GLU A 446 22.47 -7.92 6.74
N ALA A 447 22.64 -8.68 7.82
CA ALA A 447 22.45 -10.12 7.82
C ALA A 447 21.01 -10.52 7.42
N TRP A 448 20.01 -9.76 7.88
CA TRP A 448 18.61 -10.01 7.50
C TRP A 448 18.35 -9.89 6.00
N GLN A 449 19.00 -8.95 5.32
CA GLN A 449 18.83 -8.77 3.87
C GLN A 449 19.32 -9.98 3.05
N GLU A 450 20.23 -10.78 3.59
CA GLU A 450 20.87 -11.90 2.90
C GLU A 450 20.22 -13.27 3.20
N ASP A 451 19.38 -13.36 4.23
CA ASP A 451 19.05 -14.63 4.87
C ASP A 451 17.75 -15.31 4.38
N GLY A 452 16.79 -14.56 3.83
CA GLY A 452 15.60 -15.12 3.16
C GLY A 452 14.58 -15.83 4.08
N ASN A 453 14.83 -16.01 5.38
CA ASN A 453 13.92 -16.73 6.30
C ASN A 453 12.55 -16.06 6.45
N GLY A 454 12.45 -14.75 6.23
CA GLY A 454 11.17 -14.04 6.15
C GLY A 454 10.21 -14.68 5.16
N THR A 455 10.70 -15.00 3.96
CA THR A 455 9.89 -15.63 2.90
C THR A 455 9.49 -17.05 3.29
N LEU A 456 10.42 -17.84 3.85
CA LEU A 456 10.16 -19.22 4.25
C LEU A 456 9.07 -19.31 5.33
N VAL A 457 9.07 -18.38 6.28
CA VAL A 457 8.04 -18.29 7.33
C VAL A 457 6.67 -17.95 6.73
N LEU A 458 6.58 -16.92 5.88
CA LEU A 458 5.30 -16.55 5.25
C LEU A 458 4.76 -17.66 4.35
N GLN A 459 5.61 -18.37 3.60
CA GLN A 459 5.19 -19.49 2.76
C GLN A 459 4.62 -20.63 3.61
N ALA A 460 5.29 -20.96 4.71
CA ALA A 460 4.88 -22.03 5.61
C ALA A 460 3.58 -21.70 6.37
N ASP A 461 3.44 -20.45 6.82
CA ASP A 461 2.25 -19.97 7.50
C ASP A 461 1.05 -19.96 6.57
N PHE A 462 1.20 -19.42 5.35
CA PHE A 462 0.08 -19.27 4.42
C PHE A 462 -0.56 -20.63 4.07
N LEU A 463 0.25 -21.68 3.91
CA LEU A 463 -0.25 -23.05 3.71
C LEU A 463 -1.20 -23.50 4.83
N SER A 464 -0.81 -23.30 6.09
CA SER A 464 -1.62 -23.72 7.25
C SER A 464 -2.80 -22.78 7.49
N ASN A 465 -2.56 -21.47 7.45
CA ASN A 465 -3.53 -20.47 7.85
C ASN A 465 -4.66 -20.35 6.81
N LEU A 466 -4.36 -20.46 5.52
CA LEU A 466 -5.40 -20.47 4.48
C LEU A 466 -6.33 -21.69 4.64
N ALA A 467 -5.77 -22.89 4.82
CA ALA A 467 -6.56 -24.10 5.02
C ALA A 467 -7.45 -24.00 6.28
N ASN A 468 -6.91 -23.47 7.37
CA ASN A 468 -7.69 -23.24 8.60
C ASN A 468 -8.85 -22.26 8.36
N TYR A 469 -8.61 -21.13 7.68
CA TYR A 469 -9.68 -20.18 7.34
C TYR A 469 -10.76 -20.83 6.47
N LEU A 470 -10.37 -21.56 5.42
CA LEU A 470 -11.31 -22.21 4.50
C LEU A 470 -12.16 -23.27 5.22
N SER A 471 -11.61 -23.94 6.24
CA SER A 471 -12.35 -24.92 7.04
C SER A 471 -13.44 -24.31 7.94
N GLU A 472 -13.38 -23.01 8.21
CA GLU A 472 -14.41 -22.30 8.99
C GLU A 472 -15.60 -21.87 8.12
N LEU A 473 -15.50 -21.91 6.79
CA LEU A 473 -16.59 -21.49 5.89
C LEU A 473 -17.81 -22.40 6.05
N THR A 474 -18.99 -21.80 6.18
CA THR A 474 -20.26 -22.54 6.21
C THR A 474 -20.77 -22.86 4.82
N GLU A 475 -20.47 -21.99 3.86
CA GLU A 475 -20.68 -22.23 2.43
C GLU A 475 -19.37 -21.98 1.68
N ASN A 476 -18.97 -22.93 0.86
CA ASN A 476 -17.76 -22.88 0.04
C ASN A 476 -18.13 -23.35 -1.38
N PRO A 477 -18.67 -22.46 -2.24
CA PRO A 477 -19.31 -22.85 -3.50
C PRO A 477 -18.39 -23.60 -4.47
N TYR A 478 -17.08 -23.35 -4.38
CA TYR A 478 -16.09 -23.97 -5.24
C TYR A 478 -15.34 -25.14 -4.58
N GLY A 479 -15.63 -25.44 -3.31
CA GLY A 479 -15.04 -26.55 -2.57
C GLY A 479 -13.52 -26.49 -2.45
N ILE A 480 -12.96 -25.27 -2.36
CA ILE A 480 -11.51 -25.06 -2.23
C ILE A 480 -11.13 -25.17 -0.75
N GLU A 481 -10.25 -26.09 -0.41
CA GLU A 481 -9.88 -26.41 0.97
C GLU A 481 -8.44 -26.03 1.31
N ASN A 482 -7.60 -25.74 0.32
CA ASN A 482 -6.18 -25.47 0.51
C ASN A 482 -5.55 -24.68 -0.64
N LEU A 483 -4.27 -24.28 -0.47
CA LEU A 483 -3.54 -23.47 -1.44
C LEU A 483 -3.36 -24.16 -2.81
N ALA A 484 -3.20 -25.48 -2.86
CA ALA A 484 -3.02 -26.17 -4.13
C ALA A 484 -4.28 -26.10 -4.99
N GLU A 485 -5.45 -26.23 -4.36
CA GLU A 485 -6.75 -26.07 -5.01
C GLU A 485 -7.04 -24.63 -5.42
N GLU A 486 -6.75 -23.64 -4.56
CA GLU A 486 -6.85 -22.22 -4.92
C GLU A 486 -5.97 -21.92 -6.13
N ARG A 487 -4.70 -22.31 -6.10
CA ARG A 487 -3.77 -22.14 -7.21
C ARG A 487 -4.26 -22.80 -8.49
N ASN A 488 -4.86 -23.99 -8.42
CA ASN A 488 -5.46 -24.66 -9.58
C ASN A 488 -6.71 -23.95 -10.11
N PHE A 489 -7.58 -23.45 -9.23
CA PHE A 489 -8.71 -22.61 -9.60
C PHE A 489 -8.21 -21.35 -10.33
N THR A 490 -7.29 -20.61 -9.72
CA THR A 490 -6.73 -19.38 -10.29
C THR A 490 -6.10 -19.58 -11.67
N GLN A 491 -5.41 -20.70 -11.89
CA GLN A 491 -4.82 -21.01 -13.19
C GLN A 491 -5.82 -21.45 -14.26
N SER A 492 -7.01 -21.91 -13.86
CA SER A 492 -8.03 -22.44 -14.77
C SER A 492 -9.21 -21.50 -14.98
N PHE A 493 -9.44 -20.53 -14.10
CA PHE A 493 -10.56 -19.58 -14.18
C PHE A 493 -10.15 -18.30 -14.94
N PRO A 494 -10.64 -18.05 -16.17
CA PRO A 494 -10.11 -16.98 -17.02
C PRO A 494 -10.17 -15.57 -16.41
N ALA A 495 -11.16 -15.28 -15.56
CA ALA A 495 -11.28 -13.97 -14.92
C ALA A 495 -10.14 -13.67 -13.93
N GLU A 496 -9.46 -14.71 -13.43
CA GLU A 496 -8.27 -14.58 -12.59
C GLU A 496 -7.02 -14.11 -13.36
N ALA A 497 -7.12 -13.96 -14.67
CA ALA A 497 -6.11 -13.37 -15.54
C ALA A 497 -4.74 -14.10 -15.56
N TYR A 498 -4.69 -15.37 -15.16
CA TYR A 498 -3.53 -16.23 -15.37
C TYR A 498 -3.31 -16.52 -16.88
N PRO A 499 -2.07 -16.55 -17.41
CA PRO A 499 -0.78 -16.36 -16.73
C PRO A 499 -0.28 -14.90 -16.71
N SER A 500 -1.06 -13.93 -17.20
CA SER A 500 -0.64 -12.50 -17.19
C SER A 500 -0.51 -11.91 -15.78
N ARG A 501 -1.21 -12.53 -14.83
CA ARG A 501 -1.10 -12.42 -13.38
C ARG A 501 -0.74 -13.82 -12.88
N ASP A 502 0.52 -14.04 -12.53
CA ASP A 502 0.99 -15.41 -12.24
C ASP A 502 0.56 -15.88 -10.84
N THR A 503 1.09 -17.02 -10.42
CA THR A 503 0.91 -17.62 -9.09
C THR A 503 2.26 -17.97 -8.45
N ALA A 504 3.35 -17.29 -8.87
CA ALA A 504 4.72 -17.73 -8.59
C ALA A 504 5.03 -17.83 -7.09
N VAL A 505 4.47 -16.95 -6.27
CA VAL A 505 4.63 -16.97 -4.81
C VAL A 505 3.99 -18.24 -4.22
N TRP A 506 2.81 -18.64 -4.73
CA TRP A 506 2.15 -19.88 -4.31
C TRP A 506 2.85 -21.12 -4.83
N ASP A 507 3.34 -21.08 -6.07
CA ASP A 507 4.14 -22.16 -6.64
C ASP A 507 5.37 -22.43 -5.77
N SER A 508 6.09 -21.38 -5.36
CA SER A 508 7.23 -21.50 -4.45
C SER A 508 6.83 -22.02 -3.06
N ALA A 509 5.69 -21.58 -2.52
CA ALA A 509 5.19 -22.07 -1.23
C ALA A 509 4.84 -23.57 -1.26
N LEU A 510 4.23 -24.04 -2.36
CA LEU A 510 3.90 -25.45 -2.55
C LEU A 510 5.15 -26.31 -2.78
N GLU A 511 6.13 -25.80 -3.53
CA GLU A 511 7.42 -26.46 -3.76
C GLU A 511 8.27 -26.60 -2.49
N GLN A 512 8.16 -25.64 -1.55
CA GLN A 512 8.81 -25.72 -0.24
C GLN A 512 8.46 -27.05 0.48
N GLY A 513 7.22 -27.52 0.34
CA GLY A 513 6.78 -28.84 0.79
C GLY A 513 6.69 -29.03 2.30
N TRP A 514 6.67 -27.94 3.08
CA TRP A 514 6.44 -27.95 4.53
C TRP A 514 5.73 -26.67 4.98
N ASN A 515 4.98 -26.79 6.08
CA ASN A 515 4.16 -25.71 6.65
C ASN A 515 4.62 -25.33 8.06
N ASN A 516 3.92 -24.40 8.71
CA ASN A 516 4.34 -23.86 10.01
C ASN A 516 4.23 -24.84 11.21
N THR A 517 3.64 -26.02 11.03
CA THR A 517 3.66 -27.10 12.03
C THR A 517 4.90 -27.98 11.92
N SER A 518 5.66 -27.86 10.84
CA SER A 518 6.80 -28.71 10.54
C SER A 518 8.03 -28.32 11.38
N PRO A 519 8.86 -29.28 11.83
CA PRO A 519 10.09 -28.96 12.57
C PRO A 519 11.06 -28.02 11.83
N LYS A 520 11.02 -28.02 10.48
CA LYS A 520 11.84 -27.14 9.63
C LYS A 520 11.45 -25.66 9.69
N PHE A 521 10.24 -25.34 10.16
CA PHE A 521 9.77 -23.96 10.30
C PHE A 521 10.53 -23.20 11.40
N TRP A 522 10.75 -23.85 12.54
CA TRP A 522 11.20 -23.19 13.75
C TRP A 522 12.56 -22.49 13.65
N PRO A 523 13.59 -23.03 12.98
CA PRO A 523 14.85 -22.32 12.80
C PRO A 523 14.68 -21.00 12.01
N ALA A 524 13.89 -21.02 10.93
CA ALA A 524 13.61 -19.82 10.13
C ALA A 524 12.86 -18.77 10.96
N TYR A 525 11.84 -19.22 11.71
CA TYR A 525 11.09 -18.34 12.59
C TYR A 525 11.94 -17.76 13.73
N GLN A 526 12.82 -18.55 14.34
CA GLN A 526 13.76 -18.06 15.36
C GLN A 526 14.71 -17.00 14.81
N GLN A 527 15.14 -17.15 13.55
CA GLN A 527 15.99 -16.17 12.89
C GLN A 527 15.23 -14.85 12.64
N ASN A 528 13.96 -14.91 12.23
CA ASN A 528 13.09 -13.72 12.16
C ASN A 528 12.92 -13.04 13.52
N LEU A 529 12.71 -13.82 14.59
CA LEU A 529 12.62 -13.28 15.95
C LEU A 529 13.91 -12.58 16.39
N TYR A 530 15.08 -13.10 16.00
CA TYR A 530 16.34 -12.42 16.25
C TYR A 530 16.43 -11.09 15.47
N TYR A 531 16.08 -11.10 14.18
CA TYR A 531 16.18 -9.92 13.32
C TYR A 531 15.23 -8.78 13.70
N GLY A 532 14.00 -9.07 14.12
CA GLY A 532 13.09 -8.05 14.64
C GLY A 532 13.30 -7.75 16.12
N GLY A 533 13.83 -8.73 16.87
CA GLY A 533 14.05 -8.67 18.31
C GLY A 533 15.39 -8.02 18.66
N GLU A 534 16.31 -8.80 19.23
CA GLU A 534 17.62 -8.32 19.70
C GLU A 534 18.43 -7.65 18.58
N GLY A 535 18.41 -8.20 17.37
CA GLY A 535 19.09 -7.65 16.21
C GLY A 535 18.40 -6.44 15.56
N GLY A 536 17.14 -6.17 15.91
CA GLY A 536 16.28 -5.19 15.23
C GLY A 536 15.71 -4.12 16.13
N ILE A 537 14.42 -3.85 15.94
CA ILE A 537 13.70 -2.75 16.58
C ILE A 537 13.67 -2.88 18.10
N LEU A 538 13.36 -4.06 18.64
CA LEU A 538 13.26 -4.24 20.10
C LEU A 538 14.62 -4.07 20.78
N GLY A 539 15.68 -4.59 20.17
CA GLY A 539 17.05 -4.41 20.64
C GLY A 539 17.54 -2.98 20.52
N ALA A 540 17.18 -2.27 19.45
CA ALA A 540 17.53 -0.86 19.26
C ALA A 540 16.91 0.03 20.34
N LEU A 541 15.61 -0.15 20.62
CA LEU A 541 14.90 0.53 21.70
C LEU A 541 15.58 0.29 23.05
N ALA A 542 15.88 -0.97 23.37
CA ALA A 542 16.51 -1.37 24.63
C ALA A 542 17.93 -0.80 24.80
N ARG A 543 18.79 -0.94 23.77
CA ARG A 543 20.20 -0.48 23.83
C ARG A 543 20.33 1.03 23.97
N THR A 544 19.40 1.79 23.39
CA THR A 544 19.48 3.25 23.32
C THR A 544 18.58 3.96 24.33
N ASN A 545 17.75 3.20 25.05
CA ASN A 545 16.72 3.69 25.95
C ASN A 545 15.83 4.73 25.24
N THR A 546 15.32 4.37 24.06
CA THR A 546 14.43 5.22 23.24
C THR A 546 12.99 4.72 23.34
N SER A 547 12.04 5.64 23.22
CA SER A 547 10.59 5.36 23.29
C SER A 547 10.01 4.95 21.93
N ALA A 548 10.63 5.38 20.84
CA ALA A 548 10.29 5.01 19.47
C ALA A 548 11.52 5.13 18.57
N VAL A 549 11.47 4.51 17.39
CA VAL A 549 12.48 4.68 16.32
C VAL A 549 11.79 5.21 15.05
N LEU A 550 12.41 6.19 14.41
CA LEU A 550 11.92 6.86 13.20
C LEU A 550 12.59 6.30 11.95
N LEU A 551 11.79 6.18 10.89
CA LEU A 551 12.21 5.99 9.50
C LEU A 551 11.19 6.63 8.55
N PRO A 552 11.58 7.01 7.32
CA PRO A 552 10.63 7.19 6.24
C PRO A 552 9.76 5.94 6.11
N THR A 553 8.45 6.10 5.89
CA THR A 553 7.51 4.98 5.96
C THR A 553 7.79 3.90 4.94
N GLN A 554 8.30 4.23 3.75
CA GLN A 554 8.71 3.21 2.79
C GLN A 554 9.85 2.29 3.28
N LEU A 555 10.59 2.65 4.34
CA LEU A 555 11.71 1.88 4.89
C LEU A 555 11.38 1.19 6.23
N SER A 556 10.23 1.49 6.83
CA SER A 556 9.86 1.06 8.19
C SER A 556 9.20 -0.33 8.35
N PRO A 557 8.51 -0.95 7.37
CA PRO A 557 7.61 -2.07 7.69
C PRO A 557 8.30 -3.39 8.00
N SER A 558 9.44 -3.67 7.35
CA SER A 558 9.99 -5.03 7.27
C SER A 558 10.44 -5.57 8.63
N ILE A 559 11.25 -4.82 9.39
CA ILE A 559 11.83 -5.29 10.66
C ILE A 559 10.77 -5.40 11.78
N PRO A 560 9.88 -4.41 11.99
CA PRO A 560 8.78 -4.53 12.96
C PRO A 560 7.80 -5.68 12.66
N ALA A 561 7.56 -6.01 11.39
CA ALA A 561 6.67 -7.08 10.99
C ALA A 561 7.14 -8.45 11.51
N LEU A 562 8.44 -8.74 11.46
CA LEU A 562 9.02 -10.04 11.88
C LEU A 562 8.72 -10.42 13.33
N VAL A 563 8.53 -9.43 14.20
CA VAL A 563 8.21 -9.63 15.62
C VAL A 563 6.81 -9.13 15.98
N GLY A 564 6.08 -8.58 15.02
CA GLY A 564 4.75 -8.03 15.24
C GLY A 564 4.71 -6.84 16.19
N SER A 565 5.73 -5.95 16.17
CA SER A 565 5.73 -4.72 16.98
C SER A 565 4.97 -3.58 16.28
N PRO A 566 4.41 -2.60 17.00
CA PRO A 566 3.54 -1.59 16.40
C PRO A 566 4.31 -0.54 15.62
N VAL A 567 3.65 0.00 14.59
CA VAL A 567 4.14 1.11 13.77
C VAL A 567 2.97 2.05 13.46
N ILE A 568 3.21 3.36 13.56
CA ILE A 568 2.24 4.38 13.15
C ILE A 568 2.89 5.26 12.09
N THR A 569 2.30 5.30 10.90
CA THR A 569 2.68 6.26 9.86
C THR A 569 1.77 7.48 9.91
N VAL A 570 2.35 8.65 9.65
CA VAL A 570 1.67 9.94 9.50
C VAL A 570 2.21 10.68 8.28
N PRO A 571 1.43 11.57 7.63
CA PRO A 571 1.91 12.40 6.53
C PRO A 571 3.17 13.20 6.89
N MET A 572 4.16 13.19 5.99
CA MET A 572 5.46 13.88 6.16
C MET A 572 5.76 14.88 5.04
N GLY A 573 5.17 14.71 3.86
CA GLY A 573 5.35 15.64 2.76
C GLY A 573 4.93 15.07 1.41
N PHE A 574 5.35 15.75 0.35
CA PHE A 574 4.99 15.45 -1.03
C PHE A 574 6.17 15.59 -1.97
N TYR A 575 6.15 14.84 -3.07
CA TYR A 575 7.06 15.06 -4.18
C TYR A 575 6.82 16.46 -4.80
N PRO A 576 7.88 17.20 -5.16
CA PRO A 576 7.75 18.54 -5.75
C PRO A 576 6.85 18.60 -6.98
N ALA A 577 6.21 19.73 -7.22
CA ALA A 577 5.31 19.93 -8.38
C ALA A 577 5.97 19.68 -9.75
N ASN A 578 7.29 19.80 -9.83
CA ASN A 578 8.10 19.55 -11.04
C ASN A 578 8.78 18.17 -11.03
N TRP A 579 8.40 17.27 -10.12
CA TRP A 579 9.00 15.94 -10.02
C TRP A 579 8.74 15.12 -11.28
N THR A 580 9.71 14.28 -11.66
CA THR A 580 9.58 13.43 -12.83
C THR A 580 8.78 12.18 -12.48
N VAL A 581 7.83 11.83 -13.34
CA VAL A 581 7.05 10.60 -13.18
C VAL A 581 7.97 9.38 -13.31
N THR A 582 7.89 8.49 -12.33
CA THR A 582 8.47 7.15 -12.39
C THR A 582 7.35 6.12 -12.40
N MET A 583 7.51 5.07 -13.21
CA MET A 583 6.55 3.96 -13.25
C MET A 583 6.97 2.87 -12.27
N ASN A 584 6.02 2.13 -11.74
CA ASN A 584 6.28 0.93 -10.95
C ASN A 584 7.00 -0.15 -11.79
N ALA A 585 7.47 -1.22 -11.13
CA ALA A 585 8.25 -2.28 -11.79
C ALA A 585 7.53 -2.93 -12.99
N ARG A 586 6.20 -3.01 -12.96
CA ARG A 586 5.38 -3.55 -14.06
C ARG A 586 5.16 -2.54 -15.20
N GLY A 587 5.46 -1.26 -14.98
CA GLY A 587 5.34 -0.20 -15.97
C GLY A 587 3.91 0.28 -16.21
N ASN A 588 2.96 -0.02 -15.32
CA ASN A 588 1.53 0.24 -15.52
C ASN A 588 0.92 1.26 -14.55
N LEU A 589 1.61 1.62 -13.47
CA LEU A 589 1.18 2.63 -12.49
C LEU A 589 2.31 3.63 -12.23
N VAL A 590 1.94 4.86 -11.90
CA VAL A 590 2.88 5.91 -11.50
C VAL A 590 3.27 5.69 -10.04
N SER A 591 4.53 5.31 -9.81
CA SER A 591 5.07 5.05 -8.47
C SER A 591 5.40 6.35 -7.74
N THR A 592 6.08 7.28 -8.41
CA THR A 592 6.35 8.62 -7.90
C THR A 592 6.06 9.65 -8.98
N GLY A 593 5.59 10.82 -8.58
CA GLY A 593 5.17 11.88 -9.50
C GLY A 593 4.86 13.17 -8.74
N PRO A 594 4.59 14.27 -9.43
CA PRO A 594 4.21 15.53 -8.79
C PRO A 594 3.11 15.34 -7.76
N HIS A 595 3.30 15.91 -6.56
CA HIS A 595 2.32 15.90 -5.48
C HIS A 595 1.95 14.52 -4.91
N VAL A 596 2.64 13.45 -5.30
CA VAL A 596 2.47 12.16 -4.63
C VAL A 596 2.94 12.32 -3.17
N PRO A 597 2.16 11.90 -2.17
CA PRO A 597 2.53 12.02 -0.76
C PRO A 597 3.51 10.93 -0.33
N PHE A 598 4.17 11.17 0.81
CA PHE A 598 4.95 10.20 1.56
C PHE A 598 4.88 10.52 3.07
N GLY A 599 5.19 9.54 3.91
CA GLY A 599 4.94 9.57 5.35
C GLY A 599 6.16 9.27 6.23
N LEU A 600 6.03 9.61 7.51
CA LEU A 600 6.96 9.32 8.59
C LEU A 600 6.42 8.19 9.46
N SER A 601 7.24 7.21 9.80
CA SER A 601 6.86 6.12 10.70
C SER A 601 7.47 6.23 12.09
N PHE A 602 6.64 6.09 13.11
CA PHE A 602 7.03 5.86 14.50
C PHE A 602 6.92 4.36 14.81
N MET A 603 8.05 3.69 15.07
CA MET A 603 8.11 2.27 15.40
C MET A 603 8.37 2.09 16.90
N GLY A 604 7.65 1.19 17.56
CA GLY A 604 7.75 1.04 19.02
C GLY A 604 7.90 -0.40 19.50
N ALA A 605 8.00 -0.55 20.82
CA ALA A 605 7.95 -1.84 21.48
C ALA A 605 6.53 -2.43 21.41
N LYS A 606 6.38 -3.75 21.60
CA LYS A 606 5.05 -4.35 21.74
C LYS A 606 4.24 -3.63 22.83
N TRP A 607 2.96 -3.41 22.56
CA TRP A 607 2.01 -2.77 23.47
C TRP A 607 2.26 -1.28 23.75
N SER A 608 3.08 -0.61 22.93
CA SER A 608 3.39 0.83 23.05
C SER A 608 2.49 1.74 22.22
N GLU A 609 1.35 1.25 21.72
CA GLU A 609 0.49 2.00 20.79
C GLU A 609 0.05 3.35 21.37
N ALA A 610 -0.25 3.44 22.67
CA ALA A 610 -0.63 4.72 23.29
C ALA A 610 0.51 5.74 23.22
N ASP A 611 1.74 5.36 23.54
CA ASP A 611 2.91 6.25 23.42
C ASP A 611 3.14 6.67 21.96
N LEU A 612 3.08 5.71 21.02
CA LEU A 612 3.26 6.01 19.60
C LEU A 612 2.16 6.93 19.06
N ILE A 613 0.91 6.74 19.47
CA ILE A 613 -0.21 7.62 19.11
C ILE A 613 0.07 9.03 19.60
N GLY A 614 0.54 9.20 20.84
CA GLY A 614 0.92 10.51 21.35
C GLY A 614 2.04 11.17 20.55
N PHE A 615 3.09 10.42 20.19
CA PHE A 615 4.20 10.96 19.39
C PHE A 615 3.76 11.37 17.99
N ALA A 616 2.98 10.51 17.33
CA ALA A 616 2.41 10.75 16.02
C ALA A 616 1.47 11.97 16.03
N TYR A 617 0.58 12.07 17.02
CA TYR A 617 -0.34 13.19 17.19
C TYR A 617 0.40 14.49 17.44
N ALA A 618 1.39 14.50 18.35
CA ALA A 618 2.20 15.68 18.62
C ALA A 618 2.92 16.18 17.35
N TYR A 619 3.45 15.29 16.53
CA TYR A 619 4.05 15.66 15.24
C TYR A 619 2.99 16.18 14.26
N GLU A 620 1.91 15.43 14.03
CA GLU A 620 0.81 15.80 13.13
C GLU A 620 0.27 17.20 13.44
N GLN A 621 0.00 17.50 14.71
CA GLN A 621 -0.59 18.78 15.11
C GLN A 621 0.36 19.98 14.92
N ARG A 622 1.67 19.75 14.84
CA ARG A 622 2.68 20.79 14.58
C ARG A 622 2.88 21.04 13.08
N THR A 623 2.75 20.01 12.27
CA THR A 623 3.11 20.08 10.85
C THR A 623 1.92 20.20 9.92
N ARG A 624 0.82 19.51 10.22
CA ARG A 624 -0.42 19.51 9.41
C ARG A 624 -0.17 19.25 7.92
N HIS A 625 0.82 18.42 7.58
CA HIS A 625 1.22 18.14 6.19
C HIS A 625 0.06 17.70 5.31
N ARG A 626 -0.94 17.00 5.86
CA ARG A 626 -2.13 16.59 5.11
C ARG A 626 -2.85 17.75 4.42
N GLU A 627 -2.85 18.94 5.02
CA GLU A 627 -3.56 20.13 4.54
C GLU A 627 -2.83 20.84 3.37
N GLU A 628 -1.57 20.47 3.06
CA GLU A 628 -0.74 21.20 2.09
C GLU A 628 -1.13 20.95 0.62
N VAL A 629 -1.56 19.73 0.29
CA VAL A 629 -1.86 19.32 -1.08
C VAL A 629 -3.20 18.60 -1.11
N GLN A 630 -4.06 19.06 -2.01
CA GLN A 630 -5.34 18.42 -2.28
C GLN A 630 -5.20 17.32 -3.34
N PRO A 631 -5.94 16.21 -3.22
CA PRO A 631 -6.02 15.21 -4.28
C PRO A 631 -6.48 15.84 -5.61
N TYR A 632 -5.97 15.34 -6.75
CA TYR A 632 -6.41 15.84 -8.07
C TYR A 632 -7.86 15.45 -8.37
N LEU A 633 -8.38 14.42 -7.69
CA LEU A 633 -9.73 13.92 -7.85
C LEU A 633 -10.36 13.72 -6.47
N VAL A 634 -11.40 14.51 -6.19
CA VAL A 634 -12.20 14.49 -4.97
C VAL A 634 -13.68 14.50 -5.37
N PRO A 635 -14.54 13.67 -4.75
CA PRO A 635 -15.98 13.74 -4.99
C PRO A 635 -16.56 15.10 -4.60
N ASN A 636 -17.51 15.61 -5.36
CA ASN A 636 -18.13 16.91 -5.13
C ASN A 636 -19.30 16.85 -4.15
N ILE A 637 -19.89 15.67 -3.94
CA ILE A 637 -21.09 15.48 -3.11
C ILE A 637 -20.77 15.72 -1.63
N GLU A 638 -21.48 16.64 -0.99
CA GLU A 638 -21.36 16.99 0.42
C GLU A 638 -22.63 16.67 1.21
N LEU A 639 -22.56 16.73 2.54
CA LEU A 639 -23.73 16.51 3.40
C LEU A 639 -24.91 17.45 3.09
N ALA A 640 -24.66 18.71 2.73
CA ALA A 640 -25.74 19.64 2.42
C ALA A 640 -26.50 19.31 1.13
N ASP A 641 -25.94 18.47 0.25
CA ASP A 641 -26.64 18.01 -0.96
C ASP A 641 -27.69 16.94 -0.62
N VAL A 642 -27.55 16.28 0.54
CA VAL A 642 -28.45 15.22 1.02
C VAL A 642 -29.45 15.75 2.06
N VAL A 643 -28.98 16.59 3.00
CA VAL A 643 -29.80 17.04 4.11
C VAL A 643 -30.97 17.91 3.63
N GLY A 644 -32.19 17.41 3.84
CA GLY A 644 -33.42 18.11 3.46
C GLY A 644 -33.86 17.88 2.01
N ALA A 645 -33.24 16.95 1.28
CA ALA A 645 -33.64 16.55 -0.06
C ALA A 645 -34.86 15.58 -0.08
N SER A 646 -35.42 15.24 1.09
CA SER A 646 -36.53 14.28 1.28
C SER A 646 -37.88 14.94 1.54
#